data_AF-A0A0N8HKM0-F1
#
_entry.id   AF-A0A0N8HKM0-F1
#
_cell.length_a   1.000
_cell.length_b   1.000
_cell.length_c   1.000
_cell.angle_alpha   90.00
_cell.angle_beta   90.00
_cell.angle_gamma   90.00
#
_symmetry.space_group_name_H-M   'P 1'
#
loop_
_entity.id
_entity.type
_entity.pdbx_description
1 polymer ?
#
loop_
_entity_poly.entity_id
_entity_poly.type
_entity_poly.pdbx_seq_one_letter_code
_entity_poly.pdbx_strand_id
1 'polypeptide(L)'
;MFFKRLFLTFLFLTTSSVLAFTPTAAQIEQFKKLPKAQQEALARQYGVDLSSIGNQGALGNDIAEEPVATVKPRKSIEAEPLTDEQKFNPELNKVMPFGYDLFAGEPTSFMPSENAAVPDTYLVGRGDTLDVNFYGKETQNYNVVVDREGRISIPNLSPVQVAGLTFAEVKELIKAKVEQEIIGVKAFVAIGQLRSIRVMVLGEAYMPGSYSVSSLTTVSHALFVSGGVSDIASLRNIQVKRAGKVVANFDLYDLLINGDSSNDIILKPGDVVFIPPVGAQVAVEGLVKRPAIFELKKGETAAQLLKMAGGLKPQAYAKKATVERFNNNNMKEVLSVDFSGNEIDYTPRDGDRVRFNPISLQYQNSISLIGAVARPGHYQWHQGKRIADVLTSVRGDLLPQADLAYGLLIREVNISGDIEVHQFDIAQAIVKVPEHNLALKANDKLMVFSRYESRFDEDIALKNMALSEEQQIQQTKVKQWHSFQQSKFEKFVGLKSTEVKQVDETEEKSVAEISKKKAIEKKEGLQPEDYALFSRNNLLKPVIAKLKQQASVKSAIQLVEINGHVTYPGVYPLTVGSEVNELIAASGGLLESAYLEQAEITRVVSTANSEIEHIKFNLNDAMQGKVAANKVLKSKDSINIFAIPNWQENVKVELKGEVKFPGVYTIRRGETLTNLIERAGGFSEFAELNAAVFTREAIRKQEQQQLTKLSEELRREIASKSFENSANNKTPAYSEMTKLLDDIANVEAVGRLVIDLPLIVKNKQRLILQDGDKLYVPSKRDSISVIGEVNYATSHLYKDGISVDDYIDLSGGLKQRAAEERVYIIKANGSVKIPGNGSWFAVNNSDLLSAGDTIVVPLDSGYMNDLTLWSTATQIVYQMGVAVAAISSI
;
A
#
# COMPACT_ATOMS: atom_id res chain seq x y z
N MET A 1 -22.70 52.11 66.48
CA MET A 1 -23.14 51.53 65.19
C MET A 1 -22.31 50.28 64.95
N PHE A 2 -22.74 49.16 65.53
CA PHE A 2 -21.94 47.93 65.66
C PHE A 2 -22.89 46.73 65.74
N PHE A 3 -22.60 45.74 64.90
CA PHE A 3 -22.71 44.29 65.08
C PHE A 3 -23.60 43.68 66.21
N LYS A 4 -24.26 42.58 65.79
CA LYS A 4 -24.48 41.29 66.50
C LYS A 4 -25.69 41.15 67.44
N ARG A 5 -26.59 40.22 67.06
CA ARG A 5 -27.12 39.04 67.80
C ARG A 5 -28.57 38.75 67.35
N LEU A 6 -28.85 37.58 66.76
CA LEU A 6 -29.22 36.31 67.40
C LEU A 6 -30.74 36.22 67.64
N PHE A 7 -31.29 35.00 67.48
CA PHE A 7 -32.70 34.55 67.57
C PHE A 7 -33.55 34.73 66.30
N LEU A 8 -34.39 33.77 65.85
CA LEU A 8 -35.03 32.65 66.53
C LEU A 8 -35.47 31.58 65.49
N THR A 9 -35.07 30.34 65.73
CA THR A 9 -35.70 29.03 65.44
C THR A 9 -37.12 28.93 64.81
N PHE A 10 -37.29 27.86 64.01
CA PHE A 10 -38.37 26.83 64.00
C PHE A 10 -39.25 26.67 62.73
N LEU A 11 -39.52 25.39 62.38
CA LEU A 11 -40.47 24.83 61.38
C LEU A 11 -40.00 24.87 59.89
N PHE A 12 -39.72 23.75 59.21
CA PHE A 12 -40.63 22.64 58.92
C PHE A 12 -39.91 21.30 58.65
N LEU A 13 -40.41 20.24 59.28
CA LEU A 13 -40.25 18.85 58.87
C LEU A 13 -41.21 18.56 57.70
N THR A 14 -40.70 18.04 56.58
CA THR A 14 -41.37 17.05 55.74
C THR A 14 -40.32 16.14 55.09
N THR A 15 -40.16 14.94 55.62
CA THR A 15 -39.39 13.86 54.99
C THR A 15 -40.27 13.13 53.98
N SER A 16 -40.04 13.36 52.69
CA SER A 16 -40.51 12.50 51.61
C SER A 16 -39.40 11.50 51.29
N SER A 17 -39.60 10.24 51.66
CA SER A 17 -38.76 9.12 51.25
C SER A 17 -38.95 8.89 49.74
N VAL A 18 -37.99 9.34 48.94
CA VAL A 18 -37.85 8.90 47.55
C VAL A 18 -37.19 7.53 47.58
N LEU A 19 -37.97 6.47 47.32
CA LEU A 19 -37.43 5.15 47.03
C LEU A 19 -36.62 5.25 45.72
N ALA A 20 -35.29 5.31 45.83
CA ALA A 20 -34.41 5.16 44.69
C ALA A 20 -34.60 3.76 44.10
N PHE A 21 -35.08 3.70 42.86
CA PHE A 21 -35.24 2.45 42.12
C PHE A 21 -33.85 1.82 41.91
N THR A 22 -33.55 0.73 42.62
CA THR A 22 -32.33 -0.05 42.40
C THR A 22 -32.69 -1.19 41.44
N PRO A 23 -32.15 -1.21 40.21
CA PRO A 23 -32.46 -2.27 39.27
C PRO A 23 -31.94 -3.62 39.80
N THR A 24 -32.77 -4.65 39.69
CA THR A 24 -32.39 -6.01 40.06
C THR A 24 -31.25 -6.52 39.18
N ALA A 25 -30.44 -7.48 39.67
CA ALA A 25 -29.31 -8.03 38.91
C ALA A 25 -29.71 -8.57 37.52
N ALA A 26 -30.91 -9.16 37.39
CA ALA A 26 -31.46 -9.62 36.12
C ALA A 26 -31.79 -8.46 35.14
N GLN A 27 -32.25 -7.31 35.66
CA GLN A 27 -32.52 -6.12 34.84
C GLN A 27 -31.22 -5.47 34.32
N ILE A 28 -30.15 -5.49 35.11
CA ILE A 28 -28.82 -5.01 34.69
C ILE A 28 -28.24 -5.92 33.60
N GLU A 29 -28.46 -7.22 33.69
CA GLU A 29 -27.99 -8.19 32.70
C GLU A 29 -28.74 -8.06 31.35
N GLN A 30 -30.05 -7.80 31.40
CA GLN A 30 -30.84 -7.46 30.20
C GLN A 30 -30.42 -6.12 29.59
N PHE A 31 -30.11 -5.11 30.42
CA PHE A 31 -29.60 -3.82 29.95
C PHE A 31 -28.26 -3.96 29.20
N LYS A 32 -27.35 -4.81 29.68
CA LYS A 32 -26.06 -5.10 29.00
C LYS A 32 -26.20 -5.80 27.65
N LYS A 33 -27.31 -6.50 27.39
CA LYS A 33 -27.59 -7.17 26.11
C LYS A 33 -28.13 -6.23 25.02
N LEU A 34 -28.50 -4.99 25.37
CA LEU A 34 -28.97 -4.00 24.39
C LEU A 34 -27.82 -3.36 23.61
N PRO A 35 -28.02 -2.94 22.34
CA PRO A 35 -27.06 -2.13 21.60
C PRO A 35 -26.70 -0.81 22.32
N LYS A 36 -25.45 -0.36 22.19
CA LYS A 36 -24.89 0.78 22.94
C LYS A 36 -25.70 2.08 22.82
N ALA A 37 -26.24 2.37 21.64
CA ALA A 37 -27.09 3.54 21.41
C ALA A 37 -28.44 3.48 22.18
N GLN A 38 -29.00 2.28 22.39
CA GLN A 38 -30.22 2.09 23.19
C GLN A 38 -29.93 2.16 24.69
N GLN A 39 -28.77 1.69 25.13
CA GLN A 39 -28.32 1.82 26.53
C GLN A 39 -28.21 3.31 26.93
N GLU A 40 -27.63 4.14 26.06
CA GLU A 40 -27.47 5.58 26.29
C GLU A 40 -28.82 6.32 26.30
N ALA A 41 -29.75 5.96 25.41
CA ALA A 41 -31.09 6.56 25.37
C ALA A 41 -31.90 6.25 26.63
N LEU A 42 -31.88 4.99 27.09
CA LEU A 42 -32.58 4.56 28.30
C LEU A 42 -31.94 5.16 29.56
N ALA A 43 -30.60 5.20 29.62
CA ALA A 43 -29.86 5.81 30.74
C ALA A 43 -30.16 7.31 30.88
N ARG A 44 -30.31 8.04 29.76
CA ARG A 44 -30.77 9.45 29.76
C ARG A 44 -32.22 9.60 30.21
N GLN A 45 -33.11 8.69 29.83
CA GLN A 45 -34.52 8.72 30.22
C GLN A 45 -34.72 8.50 31.73
N TYR A 46 -33.87 7.69 32.36
CA TYR A 46 -33.92 7.40 33.80
C TYR A 46 -32.87 8.15 34.64
N GLY A 47 -32.06 9.03 34.03
CA GLY A 47 -31.11 9.91 34.72
C GLY A 47 -29.91 9.22 35.37
N VAL A 48 -29.42 8.11 34.79
CA VAL A 48 -28.31 7.32 35.35
C VAL A 48 -27.04 7.48 34.50
N ASP A 49 -25.91 7.77 35.13
CA ASP A 49 -24.62 7.92 34.46
C ASP A 49 -23.96 6.54 34.23
N LEU A 50 -23.72 6.18 32.95
CA LEU A 50 -23.20 4.85 32.55
C LEU A 50 -21.86 4.48 33.21
N SER A 51 -21.08 5.49 33.58
CA SER A 51 -19.78 5.33 34.24
C SER A 51 -19.87 4.70 35.64
N SER A 52 -21.03 4.80 36.30
CA SER A 52 -21.25 4.29 37.67
C SER A 52 -21.59 2.79 37.74
N ILE A 53 -22.00 2.17 36.64
CA ILE A 53 -22.47 0.76 36.58
C ILE A 53 -21.31 -0.22 36.35
N GLY A 54 -20.13 0.28 35.93
CA GLY A 54 -18.96 -0.55 35.66
C GLY A 54 -18.15 -0.99 36.88
N ASN A 55 -18.34 -0.34 38.05
CA ASN A 55 -17.39 -0.42 39.16
C ASN A 55 -17.91 -1.06 40.46
N GLN A 56 -19.04 -1.77 40.43
CA GLN A 56 -19.59 -2.49 41.60
C GLN A 56 -19.42 -4.01 41.55
N GLY A 57 -18.42 -4.51 40.81
CA GLY A 57 -18.10 -5.93 40.69
C GLY A 57 -16.87 -6.40 41.50
N ALA A 58 -16.48 -5.70 42.57
CA ALA A 58 -15.30 -6.04 43.36
C ALA A 58 -15.52 -5.83 44.87
N LEU A 59 -16.55 -6.45 45.43
CA LEU A 59 -16.69 -6.64 46.89
C LEU A 59 -17.22 -8.05 47.14
N GLY A 60 -16.29 -9.00 47.16
CA GLY A 60 -16.58 -10.41 47.41
C GLY A 60 -15.55 -11.29 46.73
N ASN A 61 -14.32 -11.29 47.23
CA ASN A 61 -13.39 -12.40 47.14
C ASN A 61 -12.38 -12.27 48.29
N ASP A 62 -11.98 -13.44 48.78
CA ASP A 62 -11.19 -13.68 49.98
C ASP A 62 -10.05 -12.69 50.23
N ILE A 63 -9.84 -12.37 51.51
CA ILE A 63 -8.65 -11.69 52.01
C ILE A 63 -7.48 -12.67 51.85
N ALA A 64 -6.97 -12.80 50.63
CA ALA A 64 -5.56 -13.03 50.41
C ALA A 64 -4.94 -11.63 50.35
N GLU A 65 -4.16 -11.26 51.37
CA GLU A 65 -3.34 -10.05 51.31
C GLU A 65 -2.43 -10.16 50.07
N GLU A 66 -2.73 -9.41 49.02
CA GLU A 66 -1.74 -9.17 47.97
C GLU A 66 -0.54 -8.46 48.61
N PRO A 67 0.70 -8.91 48.36
CA PRO A 67 1.87 -8.25 48.90
C PRO A 67 1.91 -6.82 48.36
N VAL A 68 1.73 -5.84 49.25
CA VAL A 68 1.84 -4.42 48.91
C VAL A 68 3.25 -4.19 48.34
N ALA A 69 3.33 -3.78 47.07
CA ALA A 69 4.60 -3.48 46.44
C ALA A 69 5.38 -2.45 47.28
N THR A 70 6.59 -2.82 47.71
CA THR A 70 7.44 -1.98 48.57
C THR A 70 8.04 -0.78 47.83
N VAL A 71 7.95 -0.77 46.50
CA VAL A 71 8.42 0.30 45.64
C VAL A 71 7.38 0.56 44.55
N LYS A 72 6.93 1.81 44.40
CA LYS A 72 6.05 2.25 43.31
C LYS A 72 6.88 2.79 42.13
N PRO A 73 6.40 2.78 40.88
CA PRO A 73 7.09 3.48 39.79
C PRO A 73 7.27 4.96 40.12
N ARG A 74 8.43 5.55 39.83
CA ARG A 74 8.62 7.01 39.95
C ARG A 74 7.56 7.71 39.12
N LYS A 75 6.98 8.80 39.63
CA LYS A 75 6.08 9.64 38.85
C LYS A 75 6.82 10.14 37.61
N SER A 76 6.45 9.66 36.42
CA SER A 76 7.02 10.11 35.16
C SER A 76 6.73 11.61 35.02
N ILE A 77 7.76 12.42 34.83
CA ILE A 77 7.58 13.79 34.34
C ILE A 77 6.84 13.63 33.00
N GLU A 78 5.61 14.11 32.91
CA GLU A 78 4.87 14.16 31.65
C GLU A 78 5.75 14.91 30.65
N ALA A 79 6.25 14.21 29.64
CA ALA A 79 7.00 14.84 28.57
C ALA A 79 6.08 15.87 27.93
N GLU A 80 6.51 17.13 27.93
CA GLU A 80 5.76 18.19 27.25
C GLU A 80 5.49 17.77 25.79
N PRO A 81 4.29 18.04 25.25
CA PRO A 81 4.00 17.74 23.86
C PRO A 81 5.00 18.48 22.96
N LEU A 82 5.71 17.72 22.12
CA LEU A 82 6.68 18.24 21.16
C LEU A 82 6.02 19.33 20.29
N THR A 83 6.69 20.47 20.13
CA THR A 83 6.26 21.51 19.19
C THR A 83 6.37 21.03 17.76
N ASP A 84 5.64 21.65 16.81
CA ASP A 84 5.65 21.22 15.41
C ASP A 84 7.04 21.29 14.75
N GLU A 85 7.92 22.19 15.19
CA GLU A 85 9.34 22.22 14.75
C GLU A 85 10.16 21.02 15.28
N GLN A 86 9.86 20.54 16.49
CA GLN A 86 10.57 19.40 17.09
C GLN A 86 10.17 18.06 16.46
N LYS A 87 8.99 17.98 15.82
CA LYS A 87 8.53 16.80 15.06
C LYS A 87 9.32 16.54 13.77
N PHE A 88 9.99 17.56 13.23
CA PHE A 88 10.76 17.45 11.98
C PHE A 88 12.27 17.33 12.19
N ASN A 89 12.76 17.46 13.43
CA ASN A 89 14.16 17.15 13.73
C ASN A 89 14.35 15.63 13.74
N PRO A 90 15.40 15.10 13.09
CA PRO A 90 15.70 13.67 13.18
C PRO A 90 15.88 13.30 14.65
N GLU A 91 15.10 12.33 15.14
CA GLU A 91 15.24 11.81 16.50
C GLU A 91 16.67 11.26 16.66
N LEU A 92 17.55 12.07 17.24
CA LEU A 92 18.78 11.58 17.82
C LEU A 92 18.34 10.78 19.04
N ASN A 93 18.33 9.45 18.92
CA ASN A 93 18.21 8.53 20.05
C ASN A 93 19.11 9.03 21.18
N LYS A 94 18.51 9.73 22.15
CA LYS A 94 19.24 10.34 23.26
C LYS A 94 19.69 9.19 24.14
N VAL A 95 20.99 8.89 24.11
CA VAL A 95 21.57 7.86 24.98
C VAL A 95 21.37 8.25 26.44
N MET A 96 20.88 7.31 27.25
CA MET A 96 20.66 7.51 28.68
C MET A 96 21.85 6.99 29.50
N PRO A 97 22.09 7.50 30.71
CA PRO A 97 23.05 6.93 31.65
C PRO A 97 22.79 5.46 31.95
N PHE A 98 23.83 4.63 31.91
CA PHE A 98 23.71 3.19 32.13
C PHE A 98 23.45 2.86 33.60
N GLY A 99 22.41 2.06 33.88
CA GLY A 99 22.19 1.42 35.18
C GLY A 99 21.29 2.16 36.17
N TYR A 100 20.90 3.41 35.89
CA TYR A 100 20.11 4.25 36.81
C TYR A 100 18.66 3.78 36.98
N ASP A 101 18.09 3.12 35.97
CA ASP A 101 16.69 2.69 35.97
C ASP A 101 16.43 1.41 36.78
N LEU A 102 17.46 0.60 37.06
CA LEU A 102 17.26 -0.74 37.63
C LEU A 102 16.64 -0.72 39.03
N PHE A 103 16.97 0.31 39.82
CA PHE A 103 16.46 0.50 41.18
C PHE A 103 15.46 1.65 41.27
N ALA A 104 14.99 2.16 40.12
CA ALA A 104 14.17 3.35 40.09
C ALA A 104 12.74 3.07 40.57
N GLY A 105 12.40 3.62 41.73
CA GLY A 105 11.03 3.68 42.22
C GLY A 105 10.90 4.51 43.48
N GLU A 106 9.67 4.65 43.98
CA GLU A 106 9.34 5.37 45.21
C GLU A 106 9.21 4.36 46.36
N PRO A 107 10.07 4.41 47.38
CA PRO A 107 10.00 3.50 48.49
C PRO A 107 8.74 3.72 49.33
N THR A 108 8.08 2.64 49.72
CA THR A 108 6.98 2.72 50.70
C THR A 108 7.53 2.67 52.11
N SER A 109 6.79 3.20 53.09
CA SER A 109 7.19 3.21 54.51
C SER A 109 7.15 1.84 55.19
N PHE A 110 6.93 0.76 54.44
CA PHE A 110 6.74 -0.59 54.96
C PHE A 110 7.96 -1.47 54.70
N MET A 111 8.40 -2.20 55.73
CA MET A 111 9.39 -3.28 55.57
C MET A 111 8.75 -4.44 54.79
N PRO A 112 9.40 -5.00 53.76
CA PRO A 112 8.96 -6.25 53.18
C PRO A 112 8.98 -7.36 54.25
N SER A 113 7.95 -8.21 54.27
CA SER A 113 8.08 -9.54 54.87
C SER A 113 8.96 -10.37 53.94
N GLU A 114 10.26 -10.43 54.23
CA GLU A 114 11.18 -11.29 53.48
C GLU A 114 10.87 -12.76 53.80
N ASN A 115 10.19 -13.45 52.88
CA ASN A 115 10.00 -14.91 52.92
C ASN A 115 11.27 -15.68 52.49
N ALA A 116 12.44 -15.04 52.50
CA ALA A 116 13.70 -15.66 52.11
C ALA A 116 14.17 -16.64 53.21
N ALA A 117 14.59 -17.84 52.81
CA ALA A 117 15.15 -18.81 53.74
C ALA A 117 16.43 -18.26 54.37
N VAL A 118 16.43 -18.13 55.69
CA VAL A 118 17.58 -17.60 56.43
C VAL A 118 18.73 -18.62 56.38
N PRO A 119 19.95 -18.22 55.96
CA PRO A 119 21.09 -19.13 55.92
C PRO A 119 21.45 -19.68 57.30
N ASP A 120 21.91 -20.92 57.37
CA ASP A 120 22.38 -21.56 58.60
C ASP A 120 23.57 -20.82 59.26
N THR A 121 24.30 -20.04 58.47
CA THR A 121 25.42 -19.18 58.92
C THR A 121 24.96 -17.86 59.54
N TYR A 122 23.66 -17.57 59.56
CA TYR A 122 23.13 -16.35 60.16
C TYR A 122 23.41 -16.33 61.66
N LEU A 123 23.98 -15.23 62.15
CA LEU A 123 24.26 -15.04 63.58
C LEU A 123 23.00 -14.52 64.28
N VAL A 124 22.40 -15.38 65.10
CA VAL A 124 21.19 -15.04 65.87
C VAL A 124 21.53 -13.92 66.84
N GLY A 125 20.70 -12.88 66.81
CA GLY A 125 20.86 -11.65 67.55
C GLY A 125 19.64 -11.32 68.40
N ARG A 126 19.83 -10.36 69.31
CA ARG A 126 18.75 -9.85 70.16
C ARG A 126 17.66 -9.23 69.29
N GLY A 127 16.39 -9.55 69.59
CA GLY A 127 15.23 -9.13 68.83
C GLY A 127 14.86 -10.02 67.63
N ASP A 128 15.64 -11.05 67.31
CA ASP A 128 15.20 -12.09 66.38
C ASP A 128 14.08 -12.91 67.01
N THR A 129 13.17 -13.44 66.20
CA THR A 129 12.16 -14.40 66.65
C THR A 129 12.43 -15.78 66.07
N LEU A 130 12.20 -16.81 66.87
CA LEU A 130 12.34 -18.22 66.49
C LEU A 130 10.98 -18.90 66.64
N ASP A 131 10.60 -19.66 65.62
CA ASP A 131 9.44 -20.53 65.65
C ASP A 131 9.89 -21.93 66.03
N VAL A 132 9.55 -22.35 67.24
CA VAL A 132 9.92 -23.65 67.82
C VAL A 132 8.70 -24.53 67.87
N ASN A 133 8.66 -25.54 67.00
CA ASN A 133 7.58 -26.50 66.90
C ASN A 133 7.96 -27.80 67.60
N PHE A 134 7.24 -28.16 68.65
CA PHE A 134 7.33 -29.45 69.32
C PHE A 134 6.43 -30.47 68.64
N TYR A 135 6.92 -31.70 68.48
CA TYR A 135 6.18 -32.83 67.94
C TYR A 135 6.59 -34.14 68.61
N GLY A 136 5.70 -35.15 68.59
CA GLY A 136 5.91 -36.43 69.29
C GLY A 136 4.80 -36.67 70.31
N LYS A 137 5.16 -36.80 71.59
CA LYS A 137 4.19 -36.96 72.70
C LYS A 137 3.31 -35.73 72.90
N GLU A 138 3.81 -34.54 72.55
CA GLU A 138 3.09 -33.28 72.61
C GLU A 138 3.30 -32.50 71.31
N THR A 139 2.29 -31.71 70.90
CA THR A 139 2.37 -30.85 69.72
C THR A 139 2.03 -29.42 70.12
N GLN A 140 3.04 -28.56 70.14
CA GLN A 140 2.92 -27.15 70.53
C GLN A 140 3.85 -26.30 69.66
N ASN A 141 3.44 -25.08 69.34
CA ASN A 141 4.25 -24.12 68.60
C ASN A 141 4.51 -22.90 69.49
N TYR A 142 5.77 -22.53 69.62
CA TYR A 142 6.23 -21.38 70.37
C TYR A 142 6.93 -20.39 69.45
N ASN A 143 6.38 -19.19 69.33
CA ASN A 143 7.11 -18.05 68.78
C ASN A 143 7.86 -17.35 69.92
N VAL A 144 9.18 -17.49 69.96
CA VAL A 144 10.02 -16.94 71.04
C VAL A 144 10.93 -15.85 70.51
N VAL A 145 10.97 -14.72 71.22
CA VAL A 145 11.84 -13.60 70.90
C VAL A 145 13.14 -13.73 71.69
N VAL A 146 14.27 -13.49 71.04
CA VAL A 146 15.58 -13.40 71.71
C VAL A 146 15.59 -12.13 72.55
N ASP A 147 15.61 -12.30 73.88
CA ASP A 147 15.51 -11.23 74.86
C ASP A 147 16.74 -10.28 74.84
N ARG A 148 16.70 -9.26 75.69
CA ARG A 148 17.79 -8.27 75.79
C ARG A 148 19.06 -8.86 76.37
N GLU A 149 19.00 -9.98 77.08
CA GLU A 149 20.14 -10.72 77.62
C GLU A 149 20.71 -11.72 76.58
N GLY A 150 20.00 -11.91 75.46
CA GLY A 150 20.38 -12.82 74.37
C GLY A 150 19.92 -14.27 74.59
N ARG A 151 18.91 -14.47 75.43
CA ARG A 151 18.32 -15.77 75.73
C ARG A 151 16.95 -15.92 75.10
N ILE A 152 16.52 -17.16 74.96
CA ILE A 152 15.12 -17.50 74.68
C ILE A 152 14.53 -18.24 75.87
N SER A 153 13.26 -17.97 76.13
CA SER A 153 12.48 -18.61 77.19
C SER A 153 11.32 -19.36 76.55
N ILE A 154 11.47 -20.69 76.42
CA ILE A 154 10.42 -21.57 75.94
C ILE A 154 9.72 -22.15 77.19
N PRO A 155 8.38 -22.12 77.30
CA PRO A 155 7.67 -22.71 78.43
C PRO A 155 8.10 -24.16 78.69
N ASN A 156 8.24 -24.52 79.96
CA ASN A 156 8.69 -25.84 80.43
C ASN A 156 10.16 -26.20 80.09
N LEU A 157 10.95 -25.24 79.60
CA LEU A 157 12.40 -25.39 79.42
C LEU A 157 13.17 -24.31 80.19
N SER A 158 14.37 -24.65 80.63
CA SER A 158 15.30 -23.66 81.18
C SER A 158 15.75 -22.66 80.10
N PRO A 159 15.90 -21.35 80.40
CA PRO A 159 16.34 -20.36 79.42
C PRO A 159 17.63 -20.77 78.68
N VAL A 160 17.71 -20.44 77.38
CA VAL A 160 18.83 -20.85 76.51
C VAL A 160 19.52 -19.62 75.95
N GLN A 161 20.84 -19.51 76.13
CA GLN A 161 21.63 -18.44 75.50
C GLN A 161 21.79 -18.75 74.01
N VAL A 162 21.31 -17.85 73.14
CA VAL A 162 21.35 -18.04 71.68
C VAL A 162 22.00 -16.89 70.93
N ALA A 163 22.09 -15.69 71.53
CA ALA A 163 22.69 -14.55 70.88
C ALA A 163 24.20 -14.77 70.64
N GLY A 164 24.64 -14.58 69.40
CA GLY A 164 26.03 -14.76 68.96
C GLY A 164 26.33 -16.15 68.42
N LEU A 165 25.39 -17.10 68.51
CA LEU A 165 25.48 -18.40 67.84
C LEU A 165 24.94 -18.30 66.41
N THR A 166 25.44 -19.16 65.53
CA THR A 166 24.87 -19.36 64.20
C THR A 166 23.51 -20.06 64.29
N PHE A 167 22.66 -19.87 63.29
CA PHE A 167 21.34 -20.48 63.27
C PHE A 167 21.40 -22.02 63.32
N ALA A 168 22.40 -22.63 62.67
CA ALA A 168 22.66 -24.07 62.80
C ALA A 168 22.97 -24.49 64.24
N GLU A 169 23.84 -23.76 64.94
CA GLU A 169 24.17 -24.04 66.34
C GLU A 169 22.96 -23.88 67.25
N VAL A 170 22.10 -22.87 67.00
CA VAL A 170 20.86 -22.66 67.76
C VAL A 170 19.85 -23.79 67.54
N LYS A 171 19.69 -24.28 66.29
CA LYS A 171 18.82 -25.43 65.99
C LYS A 171 19.22 -26.66 66.79
N GLU A 172 20.50 -27.01 66.76
CA GLU A 172 21.01 -28.20 67.47
C GLU A 172 20.95 -28.01 68.99
N LEU A 173 21.27 -26.82 69.50
CA LEU A 173 21.21 -26.52 70.94
C LEU A 173 19.78 -26.67 71.49
N ILE A 174 18.78 -26.11 70.80
CA ILE A 174 17.38 -26.19 71.22
C ILE A 174 16.88 -27.63 71.12
N LYS A 175 17.20 -28.32 70.02
CA LYS A 175 16.80 -29.72 69.82
C LYS A 175 17.35 -30.63 70.92
N ALA A 176 18.64 -30.53 71.24
CA ALA A 176 19.26 -31.29 72.31
C ALA A 176 18.63 -30.99 73.68
N LYS A 177 18.33 -29.72 73.96
CA LYS A 177 17.73 -29.30 75.23
C LYS A 177 16.29 -29.77 75.40
N VAL A 178 15.51 -29.76 74.32
CA VAL A 178 14.13 -30.29 74.30
C VAL A 178 14.13 -31.79 74.56
N GLU A 179 15.00 -32.55 73.88
CA GLU A 179 15.10 -34.00 74.06
C GLU A 179 15.57 -34.40 75.47
N GLN A 180 16.39 -33.56 76.13
CA GLN A 180 16.89 -33.79 77.49
C GLN A 180 15.88 -33.43 78.59
N GLU A 181 15.18 -32.29 78.47
CA GLU A 181 14.29 -31.77 79.52
C GLU A 181 12.83 -32.24 79.32
N ILE A 182 12.42 -32.68 78.12
CA ILE A 182 11.06 -33.14 77.80
C ILE A 182 11.09 -34.53 77.11
N ILE A 183 10.84 -35.58 77.90
CA ILE A 183 10.93 -36.98 77.43
C ILE A 183 9.85 -37.29 76.38
N GLY A 184 10.28 -37.79 75.21
CA GLY A 184 9.39 -38.23 74.12
C GLY A 184 8.92 -37.11 73.19
N VAL A 185 9.51 -35.91 73.28
CA VAL A 185 9.23 -34.76 72.42
C VAL A 185 10.48 -34.40 71.62
N LYS A 186 10.29 -34.02 70.35
CA LYS A 186 11.34 -33.47 69.48
C LYS A 186 10.98 -32.04 69.09
N ALA A 187 11.99 -31.24 68.75
CA ALA A 187 11.78 -29.86 68.29
C ALA A 187 12.25 -29.65 66.84
N PHE A 188 11.49 -28.83 66.11
CA PHE A 188 11.87 -28.21 64.85
C PHE A 188 11.96 -26.70 65.06
N VAL A 189 13.09 -26.10 64.68
CA VAL A 189 13.33 -24.66 64.88
C VAL A 189 13.47 -23.97 63.53
N ALA A 190 12.64 -22.97 63.31
CA ALA A 190 12.74 -22.03 62.20
C ALA A 190 13.02 -20.61 62.74
N ILE A 191 13.61 -19.74 61.91
CA ILE A 191 13.61 -18.31 62.20
C ILE A 191 12.27 -17.74 61.74
N GLY A 192 11.65 -16.96 62.62
CA GLY A 192 10.49 -16.14 62.30
C GLY A 192 10.92 -14.81 61.68
N GLN A 193 10.75 -13.72 62.42
CA GLN A 193 11.15 -12.38 62.01
C GLN A 193 12.60 -12.07 62.40
N LEU A 194 13.39 -11.64 61.43
CA LEU A 194 14.72 -11.09 61.66
C LEU A 194 14.63 -9.74 62.37
N ARG A 195 15.60 -9.45 63.23
CA ARG A 195 15.69 -8.15 63.90
C ARG A 195 15.88 -7.03 62.88
N SER A 196 15.20 -5.92 63.14
CA SER A 196 15.40 -4.70 62.38
C SER A 196 16.71 -4.02 62.78
N ILE A 197 17.49 -3.59 61.80
CA ILE A 197 18.67 -2.76 61.96
C ILE A 197 18.42 -1.39 61.32
N ARG A 198 18.97 -0.34 61.93
CA ARG A 198 18.94 1.00 61.36
C ARG A 198 20.22 1.26 60.58
N VAL A 199 20.09 1.62 59.30
CA VAL A 199 21.18 2.04 58.41
C VAL A 199 20.87 3.42 57.83
N MET A 200 21.89 4.15 57.37
CA MET A 200 21.71 5.43 56.71
C MET A 200 22.12 5.32 55.25
N VAL A 201 21.27 5.77 54.33
CA VAL A 201 21.62 5.90 52.91
C VAL A 201 21.70 7.40 52.60
N LEU A 202 22.90 7.88 52.29
CA LEU A 202 23.23 9.31 52.19
C LEU A 202 23.99 9.61 50.89
N GLY A 203 24.06 10.90 50.54
CA GLY A 203 24.65 11.36 49.29
C GLY A 203 23.62 11.36 48.17
N GLU A 204 24.04 10.95 46.97
CA GLU A 204 23.25 10.93 45.74
C GLU A 204 22.27 9.74 45.65
N ALA A 205 21.59 9.45 46.75
CA ALA A 205 20.44 8.55 46.78
C ALA A 205 19.21 9.25 46.21
N TYR A 206 18.27 8.50 45.64
CA TYR A 206 17.00 9.09 45.19
C TYR A 206 16.22 9.68 46.37
N MET A 207 16.11 8.93 47.47
CA MET A 207 15.60 9.42 48.75
C MET A 207 16.66 9.20 49.84
N PRO A 208 17.52 10.17 50.15
CA PRO A 208 18.49 10.04 51.23
C PRO A 208 17.78 10.04 52.59
N GLY A 209 18.18 9.17 53.50
CA GLY A 209 17.52 9.05 54.80
C GLY A 209 18.01 7.91 55.68
N SER A 210 17.37 7.77 56.84
CA SER A 210 17.55 6.64 57.73
C SER A 210 16.50 5.59 57.43
N TYR A 211 16.95 4.36 57.17
CA TYR A 211 16.09 3.23 56.84
C TYR A 211 16.19 2.14 57.93
N SER A 212 15.04 1.55 58.25
CA SER A 212 14.95 0.36 59.10
C SER A 212 14.81 -0.85 58.20
N VAL A 213 15.84 -1.70 58.16
CA VAL A 213 15.96 -2.83 57.23
C VAL A 213 16.24 -4.13 57.98
N SER A 214 16.19 -5.27 57.29
CA SER A 214 16.50 -6.58 57.84
C SER A 214 17.99 -6.71 58.19
N SER A 215 18.34 -7.54 59.16
CA SER A 215 19.73 -7.81 59.56
C SER A 215 20.58 -8.51 58.49
N LEU A 216 19.95 -9.01 57.42
CA LEU A 216 20.59 -9.61 56.25
C LEU A 216 20.70 -8.66 55.04
N THR A 217 20.20 -7.42 55.15
CA THR A 217 20.20 -6.47 54.03
C THR A 217 21.61 -6.12 53.56
N THR A 218 21.82 -6.17 52.23
CA THR A 218 23.07 -5.80 51.57
C THR A 218 23.06 -4.36 51.06
N VAL A 219 24.16 -3.91 50.45
CA VAL A 219 24.29 -2.57 49.86
C VAL A 219 23.29 -2.40 48.72
N SER A 220 23.20 -3.37 47.82
CA SER A 220 22.29 -3.33 46.66
C SER A 220 20.82 -3.23 47.10
N HIS A 221 20.42 -3.97 48.14
CA HIS A 221 19.07 -3.89 48.68
C HIS A 221 18.82 -2.54 49.40
N ALA A 222 19.83 -1.97 50.07
CA ALA A 222 19.70 -0.63 50.63
C ALA A 222 19.47 0.44 49.54
N LEU A 223 20.10 0.31 48.36
CA LEU A 223 19.83 1.18 47.21
C LEU A 223 18.40 0.99 46.68
N PHE A 224 17.90 -0.24 46.64
CA PHE A 224 16.52 -0.52 46.25
C PHE A 224 15.52 0.15 47.21
N VAL A 225 15.73 -0.02 48.53
CA VAL A 225 14.88 0.58 49.57
C VAL A 225 14.98 2.12 49.60
N SER A 226 16.05 2.72 49.06
CA SER A 226 16.14 4.17 48.90
C SER A 226 15.50 4.71 47.62
N GLY A 227 14.84 3.85 46.82
CA GLY A 227 14.26 4.21 45.53
C GLY A 227 15.29 4.37 44.41
N GLY A 228 16.46 3.75 44.58
CA GLY A 228 17.61 3.85 43.71
C GLY A 228 18.46 5.09 43.98
N VAL A 229 19.12 5.56 42.93
CA VAL A 229 20.05 6.69 42.97
C VAL A 229 19.50 7.91 42.23
N SER A 230 20.06 9.09 42.50
CA SER A 230 19.82 10.31 41.69
C SER A 230 20.50 10.19 40.32
N ASP A 231 20.18 11.10 39.39
CA ASP A 231 20.75 11.15 38.04
C ASP A 231 22.24 11.57 37.99
N ILE A 232 22.74 12.14 39.08
CA ILE A 232 24.14 12.56 39.23
C ILE A 232 24.95 11.62 40.13
N ALA A 233 24.41 10.46 40.51
CA ALA A 233 25.07 9.52 41.41
C ALA A 233 26.15 8.68 40.74
N SER A 234 27.25 8.39 41.43
CA SER A 234 28.21 7.37 40.99
C SER A 234 27.64 5.98 41.23
N LEU A 235 27.63 5.17 40.19
CA LEU A 235 27.27 3.75 40.30
C LEU A 235 28.50 2.88 40.55
N ARG A 236 29.71 3.42 40.36
CA ARG A 236 30.95 2.63 40.43
C ARG A 236 31.75 2.80 41.72
N ASN A 237 31.35 3.71 42.62
CA ASN A 237 32.09 4.05 43.83
C ASN A 237 31.18 4.23 45.06
N ILE A 238 30.25 3.30 45.28
CA ILE A 238 29.30 3.35 46.39
C ILE A 238 30.00 2.88 47.67
N GLN A 239 30.07 3.73 48.69
CA GLN A 239 30.90 3.48 49.88
C GLN A 239 30.06 3.02 51.07
N VAL A 240 30.45 1.94 51.73
CA VAL A 240 29.92 1.59 53.05
C VAL A 240 30.86 2.11 54.12
N LYS A 241 30.35 2.95 55.02
CA LYS A 241 31.11 3.54 56.12
C LYS A 241 30.62 3.03 57.46
N ARG A 242 31.53 2.54 58.30
CA ARG A 242 31.28 2.04 59.66
C ARG A 242 32.19 2.78 60.64
N ALA A 243 31.60 3.41 61.65
CA ALA A 243 32.33 4.25 62.61
C ALA A 243 33.22 5.32 61.92
N GLY A 244 32.74 5.88 60.80
CA GLY A 244 33.44 6.92 60.04
C GLY A 244 34.51 6.42 59.06
N LYS A 245 34.83 5.13 59.01
CA LYS A 245 35.81 4.55 58.07
C LYS A 245 35.11 3.79 56.94
N VAL A 246 35.64 3.87 55.72
CA VAL A 246 35.16 3.07 54.58
C VAL A 246 35.56 1.61 54.82
N VAL A 247 34.57 0.73 54.88
CA VAL A 247 34.75 -0.72 55.13
C VAL A 247 34.56 -1.55 53.86
N ALA A 248 33.83 -1.04 52.88
CA ALA A 248 33.68 -1.66 51.56
C ALA A 248 33.40 -0.58 50.50
N ASN A 249 33.79 -0.86 49.26
CA ASN A 249 33.42 -0.09 48.08
C ASN A 249 32.69 -0.99 47.10
N PHE A 250 31.50 -0.61 46.70
CA PHE A 250 30.62 -1.38 45.85
C PHE A 250 30.54 -0.71 44.47
N ASP A 251 31.01 -1.43 43.45
CA ASP A 251 30.85 -1.05 42.04
C ASP A 251 29.66 -1.81 41.47
N LEU A 252 28.56 -1.08 41.23
CA LEU A 252 27.35 -1.67 40.68
C LEU A 252 27.58 -2.21 39.26
N TYR A 253 28.54 -1.66 38.49
CA TYR A 253 28.82 -2.18 37.15
C TYR A 253 29.37 -3.61 37.20
N ASP A 254 30.10 -3.98 38.27
CA ASP A 254 30.58 -5.35 38.43
C ASP A 254 29.40 -6.33 38.57
N LEU A 255 28.35 -5.94 39.29
CA LEU A 255 27.11 -6.70 39.38
C LEU A 255 26.33 -6.71 38.05
N LEU A 256 26.14 -5.55 37.41
CA LEU A 256 25.29 -5.41 36.22
C LEU A 256 25.90 -5.98 34.93
N ILE A 257 27.22 -5.90 34.81
CA ILE A 257 27.94 -6.27 33.58
C ILE A 257 28.60 -7.63 33.73
N ASN A 258 29.19 -7.92 34.89
CA ASN A 258 29.93 -9.17 35.12
C ASN A 258 29.19 -10.17 36.02
N GLY A 259 28.09 -9.77 36.69
CA GLY A 259 27.37 -10.63 37.64
C GLY A 259 28.13 -10.86 38.95
N ASP A 260 29.12 -10.02 39.27
CA ASP A 260 29.95 -10.16 40.46
C ASP A 260 29.32 -9.42 41.66
N SER A 261 28.93 -10.19 42.69
CA SER A 261 28.33 -9.67 43.94
C SER A 261 29.31 -9.68 45.12
N SER A 262 30.59 -9.97 44.92
CA SER A 262 31.58 -10.14 46.00
C SER A 262 31.71 -8.95 46.95
N ASN A 263 31.48 -7.73 46.45
CA ASN A 263 31.52 -6.49 47.25
C ASN A 263 30.14 -6.01 47.73
N ASP A 264 29.06 -6.76 47.47
CA ASP A 264 27.71 -6.46 47.99
C ASP A 264 27.55 -6.98 49.43
N ILE A 265 28.28 -6.35 50.36
CA ILE A 265 28.38 -6.83 51.75
C ILE A 265 27.07 -6.65 52.53
N ILE A 266 26.84 -7.54 53.51
CA ILE A 266 25.75 -7.40 54.49
C ILE A 266 26.03 -6.20 55.41
N LEU A 267 25.03 -5.34 55.57
CA LEU A 267 25.07 -4.14 56.39
C LEU A 267 24.92 -4.47 57.88
N LYS A 268 25.52 -3.64 58.74
CA LYS A 268 25.43 -3.73 60.19
C LYS A 268 24.71 -2.50 60.78
N PRO A 269 24.16 -2.61 62.00
CA PRO A 269 23.56 -1.47 62.69
C PRO A 269 24.50 -0.26 62.73
N GLY A 270 24.00 0.91 62.28
CA GLY A 270 24.76 2.16 62.24
C GLY A 270 25.67 2.33 61.03
N ASP A 271 25.66 1.41 60.06
CA ASP A 271 26.36 1.60 58.79
C ASP A 271 25.74 2.73 57.97
N VAL A 272 26.60 3.43 57.24
CA VAL A 272 26.24 4.49 56.30
C VAL A 272 26.62 4.05 54.89
N VAL A 273 25.62 3.84 54.04
CA VAL A 273 25.79 3.70 52.59
C VAL A 273 25.85 5.10 52.01
N PHE A 274 27.03 5.53 51.59
CA PHE A 274 27.29 6.86 51.04
C PHE A 274 27.52 6.79 49.53
N ILE A 275 26.69 7.47 48.76
CA ILE A 275 26.73 7.49 47.29
C ILE A 275 27.33 8.83 46.84
N PRO A 276 28.56 8.86 46.32
CA PRO A 276 29.16 10.09 45.82
C PRO A 276 28.58 10.50 44.47
N PRO A 277 28.81 11.75 44.01
CA PRO A 277 28.47 12.16 42.65
C PRO A 277 29.31 11.41 41.61
N VAL A 278 28.75 11.28 40.41
CA VAL A 278 29.32 10.59 39.27
C VAL A 278 30.61 11.24 38.80
N GLY A 279 31.58 10.41 38.43
CA GLY A 279 32.86 10.86 37.87
C GLY A 279 32.78 11.18 36.37
N ALA A 280 33.92 11.03 35.69
CA ALA A 280 34.02 11.24 34.25
C ALA A 280 33.09 10.29 33.48
N GLN A 281 32.40 10.80 32.46
CA GLN A 281 31.44 10.04 31.66
C GLN A 281 31.80 10.01 30.18
N VAL A 282 31.44 8.91 29.51
CA VAL A 282 31.57 8.76 28.05
C VAL A 282 30.29 8.21 27.45
N ALA A 283 29.79 8.90 26.43
CA ALA A 283 28.66 8.45 25.64
C ALA A 283 29.12 7.46 24.57
N VAL A 284 28.50 6.28 24.51
CA VAL A 284 28.73 5.31 23.43
C VAL A 284 27.42 5.06 22.69
N GLU A 285 27.42 5.30 21.39
CA GLU A 285 26.22 5.27 20.55
C GLU A 285 26.45 4.62 19.18
N GLY A 286 25.36 4.46 18.43
CA GLY A 286 25.37 3.83 17.11
C GLY A 286 25.26 2.31 17.21
N LEU A 287 26.03 1.59 16.39
CA LEU A 287 25.92 0.14 16.22
C LEU A 287 26.68 -0.67 17.30
N VAL A 288 26.36 -0.41 18.56
CA VAL A 288 26.79 -1.21 19.72
C VAL A 288 25.61 -2.00 20.29
N LYS A 289 25.87 -3.05 21.07
CA LYS A 289 24.80 -3.84 21.68
C LYS A 289 24.08 -3.07 22.79
N ARG A 290 24.80 -2.24 23.54
CA ARG A 290 24.29 -1.45 24.66
C ARG A 290 24.72 0.03 24.50
N PRO A 291 23.95 0.83 23.75
CA PRO A 291 24.20 2.27 23.65
C PRO A 291 23.76 2.98 24.93
N ALA A 292 24.68 3.67 25.59
CA ALA A 292 24.43 4.36 26.86
C ALA A 292 25.57 5.37 27.18
N ILE A 293 25.37 6.16 28.23
CA ILE A 293 26.43 6.96 28.86
C ILE A 293 27.03 6.14 30.02
N PHE A 294 28.34 5.91 29.99
CA PHE A 294 29.05 5.09 30.97
C PHE A 294 29.97 5.93 31.86
N GLU A 295 30.03 5.60 33.14
CA GLU A 295 30.98 6.18 34.10
C GLU A 295 32.36 5.51 33.98
N LEU A 296 33.42 6.32 33.87
CA LEU A 296 34.81 5.88 33.74
C LEU A 296 35.52 5.79 35.10
N LYS A 297 36.31 4.72 35.29
CA LYS A 297 37.37 4.72 36.31
C LYS A 297 38.60 5.46 35.78
N LYS A 298 39.47 5.90 36.70
CA LYS A 298 40.73 6.54 36.33
C LYS A 298 41.60 5.56 35.53
N GLY A 299 41.89 5.89 34.28
CA GLY A 299 42.71 5.07 33.38
C GLY A 299 41.94 3.96 32.63
N GLU A 300 40.62 4.01 32.58
CA GLU A 300 39.80 3.05 31.81
C GLU A 300 40.19 3.08 30.31
N THR A 301 40.28 1.91 29.69
CA THR A 301 40.70 1.73 28.29
C THR A 301 39.51 1.69 27.33
N ALA A 302 39.76 1.96 26.04
CA ALA A 302 38.75 1.82 25.00
C ALA A 302 38.17 0.40 24.87
N ALA A 303 39.00 -0.63 25.13
CA ALA A 303 38.55 -2.01 25.13
C ALA A 303 37.56 -2.31 26.27
N GLN A 304 37.83 -1.79 27.48
CA GLN A 304 36.90 -1.89 28.60
C GLN A 304 35.60 -1.13 28.33
N LEU A 305 35.68 0.09 27.76
CA LEU A 305 34.52 0.84 27.33
C LEU A 305 33.66 0.06 26.33
N LEU A 306 34.29 -0.59 25.34
CA LEU A 306 33.59 -1.42 24.37
C LEU A 306 32.94 -2.66 25.03
N LYS A 307 33.60 -3.26 26.03
CA LYS A 307 33.03 -4.34 26.84
C LYS A 307 31.80 -3.86 27.61
N MET A 308 31.85 -2.66 28.21
CA MET A 308 30.70 -2.07 28.90
C MET A 308 29.52 -1.83 27.94
N ALA A 309 29.81 -1.42 26.70
CA ALA A 309 28.82 -1.28 25.61
C ALA A 309 28.34 -2.63 25.01
N GLY A 310 28.79 -3.77 25.54
CA GLY A 310 28.41 -5.11 25.09
C GLY A 310 29.03 -5.54 23.75
N GLY A 311 30.02 -4.79 23.25
CA GLY A 311 30.65 -5.02 21.95
C GLY A 311 29.89 -4.42 20.76
N LEU A 312 30.50 -4.53 19.58
CA LEU A 312 29.96 -4.02 18.32
C LEU A 312 28.88 -4.96 17.77
N LYS A 313 27.88 -4.39 17.09
CA LYS A 313 26.98 -5.15 16.20
C LYS A 313 27.74 -5.49 14.90
N PRO A 314 27.41 -6.59 14.18
CA PRO A 314 28.12 -7.01 12.97
C PRO A 314 28.17 -5.97 11.84
N GLN A 315 27.19 -5.06 11.79
CA GLN A 315 27.08 -4.02 10.78
C GLN A 315 27.91 -2.77 11.12
N ALA A 316 28.56 -2.72 12.28
CA ALA A 316 29.35 -1.57 12.72
C ALA A 316 30.68 -1.48 11.96
N TYR A 317 31.03 -0.28 11.49
CA TYR A 317 32.32 -0.02 10.88
C TYR A 317 33.40 0.22 11.94
N ALA A 318 33.98 -0.88 12.45
CA ALA A 318 34.97 -0.84 13.53
C ALA A 318 36.24 -0.04 13.18
N LYS A 319 36.65 -0.04 11.91
CA LYS A 319 37.89 0.62 11.45
C LYS A 319 37.89 2.14 11.59
N LYS A 320 36.72 2.76 11.70
CA LYS A 320 36.60 4.22 11.76
C LYS A 320 35.39 4.62 12.59
N ALA A 321 35.48 4.41 13.90
CA ALA A 321 34.57 5.04 14.84
C ALA A 321 34.84 6.55 14.91
N THR A 322 33.78 7.32 15.08
CA THR A 322 33.87 8.77 15.24
C THR A 322 33.84 9.09 16.73
N VAL A 323 34.83 9.81 17.24
CA VAL A 323 34.81 10.32 18.62
C VAL A 323 34.70 11.83 18.58
N GLU A 324 33.63 12.38 19.13
CA GLU A 324 33.51 13.81 19.39
C GLU A 324 34.05 14.10 20.78
N ARG A 325 35.00 15.03 20.88
CA ARG A 325 35.69 15.40 22.12
C ARG A 325 35.73 16.91 22.28
N PHE A 326 35.69 17.40 23.51
CA PHE A 326 36.02 18.80 23.80
C PHE A 326 37.54 18.93 24.00
N ASN A 327 38.17 19.78 23.20
CA ASN A 327 39.59 20.05 23.33
C ASN A 327 39.86 21.12 24.40
N ASN A 328 41.14 21.34 24.72
CA ASN A 328 41.57 22.30 25.75
C ASN A 328 41.21 23.77 25.44
N ASN A 329 40.78 24.08 24.21
CA ASN A 329 40.32 25.41 23.79
C ASN A 329 38.79 25.55 23.86
N ASN A 330 38.10 24.61 24.51
CA ASN A 330 36.63 24.52 24.58
C ASN A 330 35.94 24.39 23.21
N MET A 331 36.66 23.87 22.21
CA MET A 331 36.12 23.58 20.89
C MET A 331 35.84 22.08 20.74
N LYS A 332 34.82 21.72 19.96
CA LYS A 332 34.59 20.32 19.57
C LYS A 332 35.63 19.90 18.53
N GLU A 333 36.33 18.80 18.79
CA GLU A 333 37.18 18.09 17.84
C GLU A 333 36.60 16.71 17.52
N VAL A 334 36.90 16.19 16.33
CA VAL A 334 36.42 14.89 15.87
C VAL A 334 37.62 13.99 15.57
N LEU A 335 37.74 12.90 16.31
CA LEU A 335 38.78 11.88 16.11
C LEU A 335 38.20 10.71 15.31
N SER A 336 39.03 10.11 14.46
CA SER A 336 38.73 8.85 13.77
C SER A 336 39.57 7.75 14.42
N VAL A 337 38.92 6.79 15.08
CA VAL A 337 39.58 5.74 15.86
C VAL A 337 39.28 4.37 15.26
N ASP A 338 40.31 3.53 15.15
CA ASP A 338 40.19 2.14 14.73
C ASP A 338 39.97 1.23 15.95
N PHE A 339 38.78 0.64 16.05
CA PHE A 339 38.38 -0.32 17.08
C PHE A 339 38.48 -1.78 16.60
N SER A 340 39.10 -2.04 15.44
CA SER A 340 39.24 -3.40 14.87
C SER A 340 40.50 -4.15 15.34
N GLY A 341 41.50 -3.44 15.86
CA GLY A 341 42.74 -4.02 16.41
C GLY A 341 42.63 -4.45 17.88
N ASN A 342 43.61 -5.25 18.33
CA ASN A 342 43.73 -5.64 19.74
C ASN A 342 44.20 -4.50 20.65
N GLU A 343 45.06 -3.62 20.12
CA GLU A 343 45.46 -2.37 20.78
C GLU A 343 44.71 -1.21 20.11
N ILE A 344 43.87 -0.53 20.89
CA ILE A 344 43.09 0.61 20.41
C ILE A 344 43.81 1.88 20.86
N ASP A 345 44.33 2.66 19.92
CA ASP A 345 44.99 3.96 20.17
C ASP A 345 43.97 5.06 20.50
N TYR A 346 43.28 4.89 21.62
CA TYR A 346 42.30 5.82 22.14
C TYR A 346 42.12 5.62 23.64
N THR A 347 42.32 6.68 24.42
CA THR A 347 41.97 6.73 25.84
C THR A 347 40.70 7.55 26.00
N PRO A 348 39.60 6.95 26.50
CA PRO A 348 38.36 7.67 26.81
C PRO A 348 38.59 8.77 27.85
N ARG A 349 37.95 9.92 27.64
CA ARG A 349 37.98 11.10 28.53
C ARG A 349 36.57 11.58 28.82
N ASP A 350 36.45 12.34 29.89
CA ASP A 350 35.18 12.96 30.27
C ASP A 350 34.59 13.79 29.12
N GLY A 351 33.31 13.59 28.84
CA GLY A 351 32.57 14.27 27.79
C GLY A 351 32.78 13.72 26.37
N ASP A 352 33.59 12.68 26.18
CA ASP A 352 33.73 12.05 24.86
C ASP A 352 32.41 11.39 24.43
N ARG A 353 32.13 11.48 23.12
CA ARG A 353 31.01 10.79 22.48
C ARG A 353 31.51 9.91 21.35
N VAL A 354 31.48 8.61 21.56
CA VAL A 354 31.93 7.59 20.61
C VAL A 354 30.75 7.06 19.81
N ARG A 355 30.76 7.28 18.50
CA ARG A 355 29.73 6.83 17.56
C ARG A 355 30.26 5.78 16.59
N PHE A 356 29.58 4.63 16.53
CA PHE A 356 29.85 3.57 15.57
C PHE A 356 28.85 3.59 14.42
N ASN A 357 29.34 4.01 13.25
CA ASN A 357 28.52 4.13 12.02
C ASN A 357 28.36 2.76 11.32
N PRO A 358 27.31 2.57 10.49
CA PRO A 358 27.19 1.39 9.63
C PRO A 358 28.33 1.26 8.62
N ILE A 359 28.69 0.01 8.29
CA ILE A 359 29.49 -0.30 7.10
C ILE A 359 28.77 0.19 5.84
N SER A 360 29.54 0.47 4.78
CA SER A 360 28.95 0.80 3.48
C SER A 360 28.03 -0.33 3.01
N LEU A 361 26.84 0.03 2.54
CA LEU A 361 25.90 -0.92 1.92
C LEU A 361 26.35 -1.37 0.52
N GLN A 362 27.46 -0.84 0.00
CA GLN A 362 28.01 -1.23 -1.29
C GLN A 362 28.70 -2.59 -1.18
N TYR A 363 28.20 -3.56 -1.96
CA TYR A 363 28.85 -4.85 -2.11
C TYR A 363 30.09 -4.72 -2.99
N GLN A 364 31.26 -5.08 -2.47
CA GLN A 364 32.46 -5.25 -3.28
C GLN A 364 32.40 -6.59 -4.04
N ASN A 365 32.99 -6.64 -5.24
CA ASN A 365 33.08 -7.86 -6.05
C ASN A 365 31.73 -8.55 -6.26
N SER A 366 30.71 -7.77 -6.64
CA SER A 366 29.36 -8.29 -6.90
C SER A 366 28.89 -7.96 -8.31
N ILE A 367 27.99 -8.77 -8.84
CA ILE A 367 27.16 -8.46 -10.01
C ILE A 367 25.75 -8.23 -9.50
N SER A 368 25.05 -7.22 -10.00
CA SER A 368 23.65 -6.98 -9.64
C SER A 368 22.73 -7.49 -10.74
N LEU A 369 21.72 -8.29 -10.41
CA LEU A 369 20.71 -8.77 -11.34
C LEU A 369 19.36 -8.13 -11.00
N ILE A 370 18.75 -7.44 -11.97
CA ILE A 370 17.51 -6.67 -11.81
C ILE A 370 16.57 -6.85 -13.01
N GLY A 371 15.28 -6.57 -12.82
CA GLY A 371 14.25 -6.67 -13.85
C GLY A 371 13.39 -7.94 -13.72
N ALA A 372 12.91 -8.49 -14.83
CA ALA A 372 11.98 -9.63 -14.88
C ALA A 372 12.64 -10.99 -14.56
N VAL A 373 13.25 -11.10 -13.38
CA VAL A 373 13.98 -12.29 -12.91
C VAL A 373 13.33 -12.91 -11.68
N ALA A 374 13.46 -14.22 -11.51
CA ALA A 374 12.89 -14.95 -10.38
C ALA A 374 13.62 -14.65 -9.06
N ARG A 375 14.92 -14.35 -9.13
CA ARG A 375 15.82 -14.13 -7.98
C ARG A 375 16.68 -12.88 -8.18
N PRO A 376 16.10 -11.68 -8.04
CA PRO A 376 16.87 -10.43 -8.12
C PRO A 376 17.82 -10.26 -6.94
N GLY A 377 18.92 -9.55 -7.14
CA GLY A 377 19.87 -9.25 -6.06
C GLY A 377 21.32 -9.21 -6.50
N HIS A 378 22.21 -9.34 -5.52
CA HIS A 378 23.65 -9.32 -5.74
C HIS A 378 24.21 -10.74 -5.76
N TYR A 379 24.98 -11.05 -6.79
CA TYR A 379 25.66 -12.32 -6.99
C TYR A 379 27.16 -12.11 -6.85
N GLN A 380 27.85 -13.11 -6.32
CA GLN A 380 29.32 -13.05 -6.20
C GLN A 380 29.96 -12.90 -7.58
N TRP A 381 30.92 -11.99 -7.72
CA TRP A 381 31.81 -11.91 -8.87
C TRP A 381 33.17 -12.53 -8.55
N HIS A 382 33.73 -13.24 -9.53
CA HIS A 382 35.13 -13.66 -9.56
C HIS A 382 35.65 -13.57 -11.00
N GLN A 383 36.97 -13.57 -11.16
CA GLN A 383 37.58 -13.53 -12.49
C GLN A 383 37.10 -14.72 -13.34
N GLY A 384 36.77 -14.44 -14.61
CA GLY A 384 36.28 -15.42 -15.58
C GLY A 384 34.77 -15.65 -15.59
N LYS A 385 34.01 -15.05 -14.65
CA LYS A 385 32.56 -15.19 -14.59
C LYS A 385 31.87 -14.55 -15.81
N ARG A 386 30.84 -15.20 -16.36
CA ARG A 386 30.06 -14.76 -17.53
C ARG A 386 28.57 -14.72 -17.25
N ILE A 387 27.77 -14.20 -18.19
CA ILE A 387 26.30 -14.09 -18.06
C ILE A 387 25.65 -15.45 -17.78
N ALA A 388 26.08 -16.50 -18.48
CA ALA A 388 25.55 -17.87 -18.30
C ALA A 388 25.80 -18.46 -16.91
N ASP A 389 26.72 -17.89 -16.11
CA ASP A 389 26.98 -18.31 -14.73
C ASP A 389 26.04 -17.63 -13.72
N VAL A 390 25.31 -16.59 -14.16
CA VAL A 390 24.31 -15.86 -13.37
C VAL A 390 22.90 -16.28 -13.80
N LEU A 391 22.66 -16.37 -15.11
CA LEU A 391 21.42 -16.83 -15.71
C LEU A 391 21.67 -18.20 -16.34
N THR A 392 21.21 -19.25 -15.67
CA THR A 392 21.48 -20.65 -16.03
C THR A 392 20.29 -21.33 -16.69
N SER A 393 19.06 -20.90 -16.37
CA SER A 393 17.83 -21.54 -16.85
C SER A 393 16.74 -20.51 -17.10
N VAL A 394 16.13 -20.55 -18.28
CA VAL A 394 14.98 -19.70 -18.63
C VAL A 394 13.84 -19.90 -17.64
N ARG A 395 13.53 -21.14 -17.26
CA ARG A 395 12.41 -21.43 -16.35
C ARG A 395 12.74 -21.24 -14.86
N GLY A 396 14.03 -21.32 -14.51
CA GLY A 396 14.47 -21.25 -13.12
C GLY A 396 14.85 -19.83 -12.66
N ASP A 397 15.41 -19.03 -13.57
CA ASP A 397 16.02 -17.74 -13.22
C ASP A 397 15.21 -16.54 -13.72
N LEU A 398 14.28 -16.73 -14.66
CA LEU A 398 13.48 -15.65 -15.26
C LEU A 398 12.01 -15.77 -14.87
N LEU A 399 11.32 -14.62 -14.84
CA LEU A 399 9.86 -14.62 -14.72
C LEU A 399 9.20 -15.00 -16.05
N PRO A 400 7.96 -15.54 -16.05
CA PRO A 400 7.26 -15.95 -17.28
C PRO A 400 7.12 -14.85 -18.33
N GLN A 401 6.97 -13.60 -17.90
CA GLN A 401 6.88 -12.42 -18.75
C GLN A 401 8.22 -11.88 -19.25
N ALA A 402 9.36 -12.45 -18.83
CA ALA A 402 10.66 -11.97 -19.26
C ALA A 402 10.80 -12.02 -20.79
N ASP A 403 11.40 -10.97 -21.35
CA ASP A 403 11.86 -10.95 -22.72
C ASP A 403 13.16 -11.73 -22.82
N LEU A 404 13.21 -12.73 -23.70
CA LEU A 404 14.37 -13.60 -23.86
C LEU A 404 15.35 -13.07 -24.90
N ALA A 405 14.89 -12.22 -25.81
CA ALA A 405 15.70 -11.71 -26.92
C ALA A 405 16.49 -10.44 -26.53
N TYR A 406 16.18 -9.85 -25.37
CA TYR A 406 16.74 -8.56 -24.98
C TYR A 406 17.11 -8.48 -23.49
N GLY A 407 18.40 -8.34 -23.22
CA GLY A 407 18.98 -8.00 -21.93
C GLY A 407 20.07 -6.95 -22.09
N LEU A 408 20.31 -6.17 -21.03
CA LEU A 408 21.37 -5.18 -20.98
C LEU A 408 22.36 -5.48 -19.86
N LEU A 409 23.64 -5.36 -20.19
CA LEU A 409 24.75 -5.32 -19.25
C LEU A 409 25.23 -3.87 -19.14
N ILE A 410 25.08 -3.28 -17.97
CA ILE A 410 25.55 -1.94 -17.66
C ILE A 410 26.84 -2.05 -16.86
N ARG A 411 27.89 -1.43 -17.39
CA ARG A 411 29.22 -1.47 -16.81
C ARG A 411 29.70 -0.06 -16.50
N GLU A 412 30.28 0.10 -15.32
CA GLU A 412 30.92 1.34 -14.91
C GLU A 412 32.34 1.41 -15.46
N VAL A 413 32.70 2.52 -16.12
CA VAL A 413 33.99 2.66 -16.83
C VAL A 413 35.00 3.53 -16.07
N ASN A 414 34.56 4.33 -15.12
CA ASN A 414 35.44 5.22 -14.34
C ASN A 414 34.91 5.46 -12.93
N ILE A 415 35.75 6.07 -12.08
CA ILE A 415 35.41 6.43 -10.69
C ILE A 415 34.31 7.50 -10.58
N SER A 416 34.01 8.22 -11.67
CA SER A 416 32.92 9.20 -11.76
C SER A 416 31.56 8.52 -11.96
N GLY A 417 31.55 7.20 -12.13
CA GLY A 417 30.35 6.41 -12.31
C GLY A 417 29.77 6.50 -13.72
N ASP A 418 30.55 6.91 -14.73
CA ASP A 418 30.07 6.87 -16.12
C ASP A 418 29.84 5.42 -16.54
N ILE A 419 28.83 5.23 -17.39
CA ILE A 419 28.40 3.89 -17.81
C ILE A 419 28.61 3.67 -19.30
N GLU A 420 28.97 2.42 -19.62
CA GLU A 420 28.84 1.82 -20.94
C GLU A 420 27.76 0.74 -20.89
N VAL A 421 27.04 0.56 -21.99
CA VAL A 421 25.94 -0.40 -22.09
C VAL A 421 26.28 -1.42 -23.16
N HIS A 422 26.06 -2.69 -22.86
CA HIS A 422 26.21 -3.83 -23.78
C HIS A 422 24.88 -4.55 -23.89
N GLN A 423 24.43 -4.84 -25.11
CA GLN A 423 23.23 -5.63 -25.36
C GLN A 423 23.56 -7.11 -25.50
N PHE A 424 22.66 -7.98 -25.05
CA PHE A 424 22.77 -9.42 -25.29
C PHE A 424 21.39 -10.09 -25.39
N ASP A 425 21.31 -11.19 -26.13
CA ASP A 425 20.15 -12.09 -26.13
C ASP A 425 20.28 -13.06 -24.95
N ILE A 426 19.27 -13.09 -24.08
CA ILE A 426 19.30 -13.87 -22.84
C ILE A 426 19.22 -15.36 -23.13
N ALA A 427 18.38 -15.79 -24.08
CA ALA A 427 18.26 -17.19 -24.46
C ALA A 427 19.59 -17.71 -25.04
N GLN A 428 20.21 -16.94 -25.94
CA GLN A 428 21.50 -17.29 -26.53
C GLN A 428 22.64 -17.26 -25.50
N ALA A 429 22.61 -16.33 -24.55
CA ALA A 429 23.57 -16.29 -23.45
C ALA A 429 23.50 -17.54 -22.57
N ILE A 430 22.28 -18.00 -22.22
CA ILE A 430 22.05 -19.21 -21.41
C ILE A 430 22.61 -20.47 -22.11
N VAL A 431 22.44 -20.59 -23.43
CA VAL A 431 23.03 -21.70 -24.21
C VAL A 431 24.50 -21.45 -24.60
N LYS A 432 25.13 -20.43 -24.01
CA LYS A 432 26.56 -20.11 -24.08
C LYS A 432 27.09 -19.69 -25.46
N VAL A 433 26.25 -19.07 -26.30
CA VAL A 433 26.73 -18.44 -27.54
C VAL A 433 27.76 -17.35 -27.19
N PRO A 434 28.99 -17.36 -27.75
CA PRO A 434 30.07 -16.47 -27.33
C PRO A 434 29.75 -14.98 -27.39
N GLU A 435 28.99 -14.55 -28.40
CA GLU A 435 28.61 -13.15 -28.64
C GLU A 435 27.66 -12.60 -27.57
N HIS A 436 26.76 -13.44 -27.05
CA HIS A 436 25.77 -13.05 -26.04
C HIS A 436 26.18 -13.43 -24.62
N ASN A 437 27.09 -14.38 -24.45
CA ASN A 437 27.60 -14.79 -23.14
C ASN A 437 28.80 -13.92 -22.70
N LEU A 438 28.54 -12.63 -22.47
CA LEU A 438 29.57 -11.65 -22.15
C LEU A 438 30.30 -11.96 -20.83
N ALA A 439 31.59 -11.64 -20.76
CA ALA A 439 32.37 -11.73 -19.53
C ALA A 439 32.00 -10.58 -18.59
N LEU A 440 31.78 -10.90 -17.31
CA LEU A 440 31.36 -9.96 -16.28
C LEU A 440 32.56 -9.39 -15.51
N LYS A 441 32.43 -8.16 -15.06
CA LYS A 441 33.34 -7.44 -14.16
C LYS A 441 32.64 -7.15 -12.82
N ALA A 442 33.43 -6.81 -11.80
CA ALA A 442 32.88 -6.35 -10.54
C ALA A 442 32.00 -5.09 -10.76
N ASN A 443 30.87 -5.04 -10.07
CA ASN A 443 29.84 -3.99 -10.08
C ASN A 443 29.01 -3.86 -11.37
N ASP A 444 29.18 -4.81 -12.31
CA ASP A 444 28.31 -4.97 -13.47
C ASP A 444 26.85 -5.15 -13.04
N LYS A 445 25.93 -4.60 -13.83
CA LYS A 445 24.48 -4.70 -13.59
C LYS A 445 23.83 -5.34 -14.81
N LEU A 446 23.15 -6.46 -14.59
CA LEU A 446 22.37 -7.18 -15.58
C LEU A 446 20.90 -6.78 -15.44
N MET A 447 20.32 -6.29 -16.53
CA MET A 447 18.92 -5.90 -16.63
C MET A 447 18.17 -6.86 -17.56
N VAL A 448 17.05 -7.40 -17.07
CA VAL A 448 16.13 -8.25 -17.83
C VAL A 448 14.78 -7.55 -17.96
N PHE A 449 14.27 -7.42 -19.17
CA PHE A 449 13.04 -6.66 -19.44
C PHE A 449 11.81 -7.57 -19.45
N SER A 450 10.62 -7.00 -19.22
CA SER A 450 9.35 -7.64 -19.55
C SER A 450 9.11 -7.55 -21.06
N ARG A 451 8.46 -8.56 -21.61
CA ARG A 451 7.90 -8.54 -22.97
C ARG A 451 6.60 -7.75 -23.07
N TYR A 452 6.14 -7.13 -21.98
CA TYR A 452 4.93 -6.31 -21.96
C TYR A 452 5.29 -4.89 -21.57
N GLU A 453 4.76 -3.93 -22.32
CA GLU A 453 4.93 -2.51 -22.03
C GLU A 453 3.82 -2.00 -21.10
N SER A 454 2.58 -2.45 -21.34
CA SER A 454 1.41 -2.15 -20.50
C SER A 454 1.23 -3.18 -19.37
N ARG A 455 0.91 -2.69 -18.17
CA ARG A 455 0.54 -3.51 -17.01
C ARG A 455 -0.71 -4.34 -17.30
N PHE A 456 -1.66 -3.78 -18.05
CA PHE A 456 -2.91 -4.46 -18.37
C PHE A 456 -2.68 -5.72 -19.24
N ASP A 457 -1.86 -5.59 -20.28
CA ASP A 457 -1.52 -6.72 -21.15
C ASP A 457 -0.71 -7.78 -20.40
N GLU A 458 0.20 -7.37 -19.52
CA GLU A 458 0.95 -8.26 -18.63
C GLU A 458 0.01 -9.06 -17.72
N ASP A 459 -0.93 -8.39 -17.04
CA ASP A 459 -1.86 -9.03 -16.11
C ASP A 459 -2.80 -10.01 -16.83
N ILE A 460 -3.28 -9.68 -18.04
CA ILE A 460 -4.09 -10.61 -18.85
C ILE A 460 -3.27 -11.84 -19.25
N ALA A 461 -2.04 -11.62 -19.73
CA ALA A 461 -1.18 -12.72 -20.14
C ALA A 461 -0.87 -13.67 -18.98
N LEU A 462 -0.56 -13.12 -17.81
CA LEU A 462 -0.28 -13.90 -16.60
C LEU A 462 -1.52 -14.64 -16.07
N LYS A 463 -2.72 -14.05 -16.15
CA LYS A 463 -3.98 -14.74 -15.76
C LYS A 463 -4.28 -15.93 -16.66
N ASN A 464 -3.96 -15.83 -17.94
CA ASN A 464 -4.14 -16.92 -18.90
C ASN A 464 -3.06 -18.02 -18.76
N MET A 465 -1.94 -17.72 -18.10
CA MET A 465 -0.97 -18.73 -17.70
C MET A 465 -1.49 -19.42 -16.44
N ALA A 466 -1.65 -20.74 -16.48
CA ALA A 466 -2.08 -21.55 -15.33
C ALA A 466 -1.00 -21.58 -14.22
N LEU A 467 -0.74 -20.43 -13.59
CA LEU A 467 0.25 -20.26 -12.53
C LEU A 467 -0.25 -20.91 -11.23
N SER A 468 0.62 -21.63 -10.56
CA SER A 468 0.36 -22.13 -9.20
C SER A 468 0.30 -21.01 -8.16
N GLU A 469 -0.36 -21.25 -7.02
CA GLU A 469 -0.44 -20.29 -5.92
C GLU A 469 0.95 -19.86 -5.41
N GLU A 470 1.90 -20.79 -5.33
CA GLU A 470 3.28 -20.48 -4.94
C GLU A 470 3.96 -19.52 -5.93
N GLN A 471 3.72 -19.68 -7.24
CA GLN A 471 4.26 -18.80 -8.26
C GLN A 471 3.65 -17.39 -8.19
N GLN A 472 2.35 -17.27 -7.88
CA GLN A 472 1.70 -15.98 -7.68
C GLN A 472 2.30 -15.24 -6.48
N ILE A 473 2.46 -15.93 -5.34
CA ILE A 473 3.10 -15.35 -4.14
C ILE A 473 4.54 -14.92 -4.42
N GLN A 474 5.29 -15.73 -5.18
CA GLN A 474 6.66 -15.39 -5.56
C GLN A 474 6.69 -14.13 -6.43
N GLN A 475 5.79 -13.98 -7.40
CA GLN A 475 5.72 -12.77 -8.23
C GLN A 475 5.44 -11.53 -7.39
N THR A 476 4.51 -11.60 -6.43
CA THR A 476 4.20 -10.47 -5.54
C THR A 476 5.40 -10.07 -4.69
N LYS A 477 6.12 -11.04 -4.11
CA LYS A 477 7.35 -10.79 -3.35
C LYS A 477 8.44 -10.15 -4.20
N VAL A 478 8.61 -10.64 -5.44
CA VAL A 478 9.59 -10.10 -6.39
C VAL A 478 9.23 -8.65 -6.76
N LYS A 479 7.96 -8.36 -7.09
CA LYS A 479 7.48 -6.99 -7.39
C LYS A 479 7.76 -6.03 -6.22
N GLN A 480 7.47 -6.43 -4.98
CA GLN A 480 7.72 -5.63 -3.77
C GLN A 480 9.21 -5.41 -3.48
N TRP A 481 10.04 -6.44 -3.68
CA TRP A 481 11.49 -6.29 -3.54
C TRP A 481 12.07 -5.36 -4.60
N HIS A 482 11.55 -5.40 -5.82
CA HIS A 482 11.99 -4.54 -6.90
C HIS A 482 11.64 -3.08 -6.70
N SER A 483 10.43 -2.75 -6.23
CA SER A 483 10.09 -1.36 -5.91
C SER A 483 11.06 -0.78 -4.87
N PHE A 484 11.47 -1.60 -3.89
CA PHE A 484 12.51 -1.24 -2.94
C PHE A 484 13.89 -1.05 -3.59
N GLN A 485 14.34 -1.96 -4.46
CA GLN A 485 15.64 -1.84 -5.15
C GLN A 485 15.70 -0.69 -6.15
N GLN A 486 14.62 -0.45 -6.90
CA GLN A 486 14.48 0.68 -7.81
C GLN A 486 14.62 2.00 -7.05
N SER A 487 13.99 2.13 -5.87
CA SER A 487 14.13 3.32 -5.02
C SER A 487 15.59 3.57 -4.59
N LYS A 488 16.38 2.50 -4.40
CA LYS A 488 17.82 2.61 -4.10
C LYS A 488 18.64 3.00 -5.32
N PHE A 489 18.31 2.48 -6.50
CA PHE A 489 18.98 2.82 -7.74
C PHE A 489 18.69 4.26 -8.18
N GLU A 490 17.45 4.73 -8.07
CA GLU A 490 17.09 6.13 -8.34
C GLU A 490 17.84 7.11 -7.43
N LYS A 491 17.98 6.76 -6.14
CA LYS A 491 18.82 7.50 -5.19
C LYS A 491 20.30 7.51 -5.60
N PHE A 492 20.81 6.39 -6.12
CA PHE A 492 22.18 6.30 -6.64
C PHE A 492 22.40 7.16 -7.89
N VAL A 493 21.42 7.22 -8.81
CA VAL A 493 21.48 8.03 -10.04
C VAL A 493 21.15 9.51 -9.76
N GLY A 494 20.81 9.88 -8.52
CA GLY A 494 20.54 11.28 -8.14
C GLY A 494 19.16 11.79 -8.56
N LEU A 495 18.22 10.88 -8.86
CA LEU A 495 16.83 11.23 -9.15
C LEU A 495 16.06 11.36 -7.81
N LYS A 496 15.24 12.41 -7.66
CA LYS A 496 14.34 12.52 -6.50
C LYS A 496 13.33 11.37 -6.55
N SER A 497 13.35 10.52 -5.53
CA SER A 497 12.45 9.38 -5.40
C SER A 497 10.99 9.84 -5.42
N THR A 498 10.22 9.37 -6.39
CA THR A 498 8.76 9.54 -6.37
C THR A 498 8.23 8.41 -5.48
N GLU A 499 7.48 8.74 -4.43
CA GLU A 499 6.90 7.74 -3.53
C GLU A 499 6.03 6.76 -4.32
N VAL A 500 6.39 5.47 -4.28
CA VAL A 500 5.58 4.40 -4.85
C VAL A 500 4.38 4.21 -3.94
N LYS A 501 3.19 4.67 -4.38
CA LYS A 501 1.93 4.35 -3.71
C LYS A 501 1.70 2.84 -3.79
N GLN A 502 1.42 2.20 -2.65
CA GLN A 502 0.84 0.86 -2.62
C GLN A 502 -0.52 0.91 -3.34
N VAL A 503 -0.73 -0.02 -4.29
CA VAL A 503 -1.98 -0.15 -5.03
C VAL A 503 -2.76 -1.30 -4.42
N ASP A 504 -3.98 -1.02 -3.95
CA ASP A 504 -4.95 -2.02 -3.52
C ASP A 504 -5.42 -2.88 -4.70
N GLU A 505 -5.43 -4.20 -4.53
CA GLU A 505 -5.61 -5.22 -5.59
C GLU A 505 -7.08 -5.68 -5.79
N THR A 506 -8.07 -4.90 -5.39
CA THR A 506 -9.48 -5.35 -5.39
C THR A 506 -10.40 -4.49 -6.24
N GLU A 507 -10.30 -4.59 -7.58
CA GLU A 507 -11.41 -4.25 -8.47
C GLU A 507 -11.47 -5.21 -9.67
N GLU A 508 -12.39 -6.17 -9.63
CA GLU A 508 -12.80 -6.91 -10.83
C GLU A 508 -13.63 -5.98 -11.72
N LYS A 509 -13.03 -5.53 -12.83
CA LYS A 509 -13.68 -4.62 -13.79
C LYS A 509 -14.52 -5.40 -14.80
N SER A 510 -15.66 -4.83 -15.16
CA SER A 510 -16.64 -5.44 -16.08
C SER A 510 -16.15 -5.44 -17.54
N VAL A 511 -16.67 -6.35 -18.38
CA VAL A 511 -16.35 -6.47 -19.82
C VAL A 511 -16.63 -5.17 -20.61
N ALA A 512 -17.59 -4.36 -20.15
CA ALA A 512 -17.94 -3.07 -20.73
C ALA A 512 -16.93 -1.96 -20.40
N GLU A 513 -16.31 -1.99 -19.22
CA GLU A 513 -15.25 -1.05 -18.83
C GLU A 513 -13.92 -1.39 -19.53
N ILE A 514 -13.65 -2.69 -19.73
CA ILE A 514 -12.50 -3.21 -20.48
C ILE A 514 -12.51 -2.71 -21.94
N SER A 515 -13.66 -2.73 -22.60
CA SER A 515 -13.80 -2.27 -23.99
C SER A 515 -13.74 -0.75 -24.12
N LYS A 516 -14.25 0.00 -23.13
CA LYS A 516 -14.09 1.46 -23.06
C LYS A 516 -12.64 1.89 -22.83
N LYS A 517 -11.90 1.27 -21.90
CA LYS A 517 -10.51 1.65 -21.60
C LYS A 517 -9.57 1.36 -22.79
N LYS A 518 -9.74 0.21 -23.46
CA LYS A 518 -9.01 -0.13 -24.69
C LYS A 518 -9.26 0.86 -25.84
N ALA A 519 -10.45 1.47 -25.90
CA ALA A 519 -10.77 2.52 -26.87
C ALA A 519 -10.19 3.90 -26.50
N ILE A 520 -9.92 4.14 -25.22
CA ILE A 520 -9.28 5.36 -24.70
C ILE A 520 -7.74 5.27 -24.85
N GLU A 521 -7.14 4.12 -24.52
CA GLU A 521 -5.70 3.84 -24.70
C GLU A 521 -5.25 3.92 -26.17
N LYS A 522 -6.15 3.62 -27.13
CA LYS A 522 -5.89 3.83 -28.56
C LYS A 522 -5.87 5.31 -28.99
N LYS A 523 -6.38 6.24 -28.16
CA LYS A 523 -6.49 7.67 -28.48
C LYS A 523 -5.49 8.55 -27.75
N GLU A 524 -5.10 8.18 -26.53
CA GLU A 524 -4.08 8.87 -25.73
C GLU A 524 -3.08 7.83 -25.24
N GLY A 525 -1.77 8.06 -25.42
CA GLY A 525 -0.73 7.11 -25.02
C GLY A 525 -0.77 6.71 -23.54
N LEU A 526 -0.05 5.64 -23.17
CA LEU A 526 -0.06 5.10 -21.80
C LEU A 526 0.36 6.15 -20.76
N GLN A 527 -0.42 6.29 -19.69
CA GLN A 527 -0.05 7.09 -18.54
C GLN A 527 1.08 6.39 -17.75
N PRO A 528 1.90 7.12 -16.96
CA PRO A 528 3.02 6.53 -16.23
C PRO A 528 2.66 5.34 -15.32
N GLU A 529 1.44 5.32 -14.80
CA GLU A 529 0.90 4.29 -13.91
C GLU A 529 0.40 3.03 -14.64
N ASP A 530 0.16 3.13 -15.95
CA ASP A 530 -0.30 2.01 -16.78
C ASP A 530 0.87 1.17 -17.33
N TYR A 531 2.13 1.60 -17.19
CA TYR A 531 3.30 0.82 -17.62
C TYR A 531 3.58 -0.37 -16.69
N ALA A 532 3.97 -1.50 -17.26
CA ALA A 532 4.43 -2.65 -16.49
C ALA A 532 5.71 -2.30 -15.70
N LEU A 533 5.89 -2.91 -14.53
CA LEU A 533 7.01 -2.60 -13.63
C LEU A 533 8.38 -2.81 -14.30
N PHE A 534 8.52 -3.89 -15.07
CA PHE A 534 9.74 -4.24 -15.79
C PHE A 534 9.68 -3.88 -17.29
N SER A 535 8.77 -2.98 -17.68
CA SER A 535 8.69 -2.46 -19.05
C SER A 535 10.00 -1.79 -19.47
N ARG A 536 10.20 -1.67 -20.79
CA ARG A 536 11.38 -0.98 -21.34
C ARG A 536 11.38 0.48 -20.94
N ASN A 537 10.24 1.16 -21.00
CA ASN A 537 10.11 2.54 -20.55
C ASN A 537 10.59 2.72 -19.10
N ASN A 538 10.14 1.88 -18.16
CA ASN A 538 10.51 2.02 -16.74
C ASN A 538 11.97 1.66 -16.47
N LEU A 539 12.47 0.54 -16.99
CA LEU A 539 13.83 0.07 -16.72
C LEU A 539 14.91 0.90 -17.45
N LEU A 540 14.63 1.42 -18.65
CA LEU A 540 15.59 2.24 -19.40
C LEU A 540 15.64 3.68 -18.91
N LYS A 541 14.56 4.23 -18.34
CA LYS A 541 14.48 5.62 -17.86
C LYS A 541 15.70 6.08 -17.06
N PRO A 542 16.17 5.37 -16.00
CA PRO A 542 17.34 5.80 -15.24
C PRO A 542 18.66 5.64 -16.02
N VAL A 543 18.77 4.65 -16.92
CA VAL A 543 19.94 4.45 -17.79
C VAL A 543 20.06 5.60 -18.77
N ILE A 544 18.96 5.95 -19.43
CA ILE A 544 18.87 7.08 -20.37
C ILE A 544 19.21 8.39 -19.64
N ALA A 545 18.67 8.61 -18.44
CA ALA A 545 19.00 9.80 -17.64
C ALA A 545 20.50 9.91 -17.36
N LYS A 546 21.16 8.80 -16.98
CA LYS A 546 22.60 8.76 -16.74
C LYS A 546 23.42 9.00 -18.01
N LEU A 547 23.03 8.40 -19.13
CA LEU A 547 23.67 8.63 -20.44
C LEU A 547 23.52 10.07 -20.94
N LYS A 548 22.40 10.73 -20.63
CA LYS A 548 22.22 12.17 -20.88
C LYS A 548 23.12 13.02 -19.99
N GLN A 549 23.26 12.64 -18.71
CA GLN A 549 24.09 13.38 -17.75
C GLN A 549 25.60 13.27 -18.05
N GLN A 550 26.08 12.11 -18.51
CA GLN A 550 27.50 11.91 -18.85
C GLN A 550 27.89 12.54 -20.20
N ALA A 551 26.91 12.96 -21.01
CA ALA A 551 27.18 13.61 -22.28
C ALA A 551 27.81 15.00 -22.05
N SER A 552 28.84 15.31 -22.83
CA SER A 552 29.53 16.59 -22.78
C SER A 552 29.86 17.06 -24.19
N VAL A 553 30.47 18.24 -24.34
CA VAL A 553 30.96 18.71 -25.65
C VAL A 553 31.97 17.73 -26.27
N LYS A 554 32.71 16.98 -25.44
CA LYS A 554 33.71 15.99 -25.88
C LYS A 554 33.15 14.57 -26.01
N SER A 555 32.09 14.25 -25.27
CA SER A 555 31.52 12.91 -25.19
C SER A 555 30.10 12.91 -25.74
N ALA A 556 29.91 12.27 -26.89
CA ALA A 556 28.61 12.18 -27.55
C ALA A 556 27.57 11.47 -26.66
N ILE A 557 26.32 11.94 -26.72
CA ILE A 557 25.19 11.36 -25.99
C ILE A 557 24.91 9.97 -26.56
N GLN A 558 25.28 8.92 -25.83
CA GLN A 558 25.21 7.52 -26.30
C GLN A 558 23.77 7.01 -26.34
N LEU A 559 22.92 7.64 -27.16
CA LEU A 559 21.50 7.33 -27.33
C LEU A 559 21.17 7.26 -28.82
N VAL A 560 20.22 6.38 -29.15
CA VAL A 560 19.63 6.21 -30.48
C VAL A 560 18.13 6.13 -30.35
N GLU A 561 17.42 6.42 -31.43
CA GLU A 561 15.97 6.41 -31.46
C GLU A 561 15.48 5.48 -32.57
N ILE A 562 14.38 4.78 -32.32
CA ILE A 562 13.69 3.96 -33.32
C ILE A 562 12.19 4.24 -33.28
N ASN A 563 11.64 4.53 -34.45
CA ASN A 563 10.28 4.97 -34.67
C ASN A 563 9.61 4.14 -35.77
N GLY A 564 8.28 4.22 -35.85
CA GLY A 564 7.49 3.54 -36.87
C GLY A 564 7.00 2.16 -36.44
N HIS A 565 7.03 1.19 -37.36
CA HIS A 565 6.34 -0.10 -37.22
C HIS A 565 7.18 -1.16 -36.49
N VAL A 566 7.52 -0.85 -35.25
CA VAL A 566 8.21 -1.75 -34.30
C VAL A 566 7.36 -1.95 -33.06
N THR A 567 7.63 -3.00 -32.29
CA THR A 567 6.80 -3.35 -31.11
C THR A 567 6.86 -2.27 -30.03
N TYR A 568 8.05 -1.72 -29.75
CA TYR A 568 8.28 -0.69 -28.74
C TYR A 568 9.10 0.48 -29.33
N PRO A 569 8.45 1.45 -30.01
CA PRO A 569 9.15 2.63 -30.50
C PRO A 569 9.63 3.50 -29.33
N GLY A 570 10.79 4.14 -29.46
CA GLY A 570 11.33 5.01 -28.42
C GLY A 570 12.85 5.22 -28.50
N VAL A 571 13.39 5.76 -27.41
CA VAL A 571 14.83 6.06 -27.26
C VAL A 571 15.51 4.94 -26.49
N TYR A 572 16.62 4.46 -27.02
CA TYR A 572 17.41 3.36 -26.47
C TYR A 572 18.87 3.78 -26.23
N PRO A 573 19.57 3.15 -25.27
CA PRO A 573 21.01 3.26 -25.15
C PRO A 573 21.71 2.85 -26.46
N LEU A 574 22.67 3.64 -26.91
CA LEU A 574 23.61 3.20 -27.96
C LEU A 574 24.59 2.23 -27.31
N THR A 575 24.45 0.94 -27.59
CA THR A 575 25.32 -0.08 -26.99
C THR A 575 26.61 -0.24 -27.79
N VAL A 576 27.64 -0.82 -27.15
CA VAL A 576 28.96 -0.96 -27.75
C VAL A 576 28.89 -1.88 -28.99
N GLY A 577 29.19 -1.31 -30.16
CA GLY A 577 29.14 -2.04 -31.43
C GLY A 577 27.77 -2.08 -32.09
N SER A 578 26.79 -1.28 -31.62
CA SER A 578 25.42 -1.42 -32.10
C SER A 578 25.20 -1.15 -33.59
N GLU A 579 24.49 -2.10 -34.19
CA GLU A 579 24.01 -2.08 -35.56
C GLU A 579 22.47 -1.98 -35.60
N VAL A 580 21.91 -1.82 -36.80
CA VAL A 580 20.46 -1.63 -37.00
C VAL A 580 19.65 -2.82 -36.45
N ASN A 581 20.07 -4.05 -36.73
CA ASN A 581 19.38 -5.25 -36.28
C ASN A 581 19.30 -5.37 -34.74
N GLU A 582 20.35 -4.97 -34.03
CA GLU A 582 20.37 -4.95 -32.57
C GLU A 582 19.36 -3.96 -32.00
N LEU A 583 19.26 -2.75 -32.58
CA LEU A 583 18.28 -1.76 -32.15
C LEU A 583 16.85 -2.23 -32.43
N ILE A 584 16.61 -2.94 -33.54
CA ILE A 584 15.31 -3.56 -33.84
C ILE A 584 14.99 -4.65 -32.82
N ALA A 585 15.97 -5.47 -32.42
CA ALA A 585 15.78 -6.45 -31.35
C ALA A 585 15.48 -5.76 -30.00
N ALA A 586 16.16 -4.65 -29.69
CA ALA A 586 15.90 -3.85 -28.51
C ALA A 586 14.47 -3.28 -28.51
N SER A 587 13.95 -2.88 -29.67
CA SER A 587 12.55 -2.44 -29.84
C SER A 587 11.52 -3.57 -29.89
N GLY A 588 11.90 -4.80 -29.55
CA GLY A 588 10.99 -5.94 -29.50
C GLY A 588 10.62 -6.52 -30.86
N GLY A 589 11.42 -6.23 -31.90
CA GLY A 589 11.20 -6.69 -33.26
C GLY A 589 10.32 -5.77 -34.11
N LEU A 590 10.01 -6.27 -35.31
CA LEU A 590 9.18 -5.59 -36.31
C LEU A 590 7.71 -6.03 -36.16
N LEU A 591 6.77 -5.11 -36.40
CA LEU A 591 5.37 -5.45 -36.55
C LEU A 591 5.11 -6.09 -37.91
N GLU A 592 4.03 -6.88 -38.05
CA GLU A 592 3.63 -7.46 -39.34
C GLU A 592 3.38 -6.38 -40.43
N SER A 593 2.97 -5.21 -39.99
CA SER A 593 2.73 -4.02 -40.82
C SER A 593 4.01 -3.31 -41.29
N ALA A 594 5.20 -3.77 -40.89
CA ALA A 594 6.47 -3.16 -41.27
C ALA A 594 6.86 -3.43 -42.73
N TYR A 595 7.33 -2.40 -43.43
CA TYR A 595 7.78 -2.50 -44.81
C TYR A 595 9.23 -3.00 -44.88
N LEU A 596 9.41 -4.28 -45.23
CA LEU A 596 10.72 -4.95 -45.18
C LEU A 596 11.71 -4.53 -46.28
N GLU A 597 11.22 -3.93 -47.37
CA GLU A 597 12.08 -3.55 -48.50
C GLU A 597 12.86 -2.26 -48.27
N GLN A 598 12.41 -1.41 -47.34
CA GLN A 598 13.03 -0.11 -47.12
C GLN A 598 12.80 0.40 -45.70
N ALA A 599 13.86 0.93 -45.09
CA ALA A 599 13.84 1.76 -43.90
C ALA A 599 14.80 2.94 -44.07
N GLU A 600 14.76 3.89 -43.14
CA GLU A 600 15.56 5.11 -43.20
C GLU A 600 16.24 5.39 -41.85
N ILE A 601 17.52 5.78 -41.90
CA ILE A 601 18.24 6.37 -40.77
C ILE A 601 18.35 7.87 -41.02
N THR A 602 17.89 8.66 -40.08
CA THR A 602 18.13 10.11 -40.02
C THR A 602 19.32 10.37 -39.10
N ARG A 603 20.38 10.96 -39.65
CA ARG A 603 21.63 11.23 -38.94
C ARG A 603 21.98 12.70 -39.00
N VAL A 604 22.28 13.31 -37.85
CA VAL A 604 22.76 14.69 -37.79
C VAL A 604 24.29 14.69 -37.96
N VAL A 605 24.79 15.29 -39.04
CA VAL A 605 26.21 15.42 -39.30
C VAL A 605 26.69 16.76 -38.74
N SER A 606 27.73 16.71 -37.90
CA SER A 606 28.29 17.91 -37.26
C SER A 606 29.16 18.70 -38.25
N THR A 607 28.50 19.38 -39.18
CA THR A 607 29.06 20.49 -39.97
C THR A 607 28.59 21.82 -39.34
N ALA A 608 29.24 22.95 -39.65
CA ALA A 608 28.93 24.27 -39.08
C ALA A 608 27.43 24.68 -39.12
N ASN A 609 26.62 24.04 -39.98
CA ASN A 609 25.18 24.28 -40.15
C ASN A 609 24.26 23.12 -39.71
N SER A 610 24.74 22.08 -39.00
CA SER A 610 23.94 20.91 -38.57
C SER A 610 23.12 20.29 -39.71
N GLU A 611 23.79 19.74 -40.72
CA GLU A 611 23.13 19.09 -41.86
C GLU A 611 22.54 17.74 -41.45
N ILE A 612 21.35 17.43 -41.96
CA ILE A 612 20.65 16.16 -41.75
C ILE A 612 20.89 15.26 -42.96
N GLU A 613 21.42 14.07 -42.73
CA GLU A 613 21.62 13.03 -43.73
C GLU A 613 20.52 11.96 -43.59
N HIS A 614 19.89 11.60 -44.71
CA HIS A 614 18.90 10.51 -44.79
C HIS A 614 19.51 9.30 -45.50
N ILE A 615 19.75 8.22 -44.75
CA ILE A 615 20.38 7.00 -45.25
C ILE A 615 19.31 5.93 -45.41
N LYS A 616 18.97 5.60 -46.66
CA LYS A 616 18.02 4.52 -46.98
C LYS A 616 18.72 3.17 -47.03
N PHE A 617 18.09 2.13 -46.51
CA PHE A 617 18.61 0.76 -46.53
C PHE A 617 17.48 -0.27 -46.63
N ASN A 618 17.79 -1.48 -47.09
CA ASN A 618 16.85 -2.60 -47.13
C ASN A 618 16.75 -3.24 -45.74
N LEU A 619 15.54 -3.27 -45.18
CA LEU A 619 15.32 -3.71 -43.79
C LEU A 619 15.50 -5.23 -43.63
N ASN A 620 15.04 -6.02 -44.58
CA ASN A 620 15.21 -7.48 -44.56
C ASN A 620 16.69 -7.90 -44.59
N ASP A 621 17.49 -7.26 -45.44
CA ASP A 621 18.93 -7.51 -45.54
C ASP A 621 19.66 -7.09 -44.26
N ALA A 622 19.25 -5.99 -43.61
CA ALA A 622 19.79 -5.58 -42.33
C ALA A 622 19.49 -6.60 -41.23
N MET A 623 18.26 -7.14 -41.18
CA MET A 623 17.87 -8.20 -40.23
C MET A 623 18.66 -9.51 -40.42
N GLN A 624 19.13 -9.78 -41.65
CA GLN A 624 20.00 -10.93 -41.96
C GLN A 624 21.50 -10.66 -41.68
N GLY A 625 21.85 -9.47 -41.16
CA GLY A 625 23.23 -9.10 -40.85
C GLY A 625 24.11 -8.80 -42.06
N LYS A 626 23.53 -8.49 -43.23
CA LYS A 626 24.32 -8.14 -44.43
C LYS A 626 24.95 -6.76 -44.23
N VAL A 627 26.29 -6.69 -44.19
CA VAL A 627 27.09 -5.47 -43.92
C VAL A 627 26.67 -4.24 -44.76
N ALA A 628 26.24 -4.46 -46.01
CA ALA A 628 25.79 -3.36 -46.87
C ALA A 628 24.53 -2.65 -46.33
N ALA A 629 23.63 -3.38 -45.67
CA ALA A 629 22.36 -2.89 -45.14
C ALA A 629 22.35 -2.72 -43.62
N ASN A 630 23.07 -3.57 -42.87
CA ASN A 630 23.19 -3.48 -41.41
C ASN A 630 24.23 -2.42 -41.02
N LYS A 631 23.79 -1.16 -40.94
CA LYS A 631 24.69 -0.04 -40.67
C LYS A 631 25.03 0.06 -39.18
N VAL A 632 26.29 0.41 -38.88
CA VAL A 632 26.69 0.80 -37.52
C VAL A 632 26.04 2.13 -37.13
N LEU A 633 25.42 2.14 -35.95
CA LEU A 633 24.69 3.28 -35.41
C LEU A 633 25.65 4.26 -34.73
N LYS A 634 25.27 5.54 -34.76
CA LYS A 634 25.97 6.65 -34.13
C LYS A 634 25.03 7.36 -33.16
N SER A 635 25.63 8.11 -32.24
CA SER A 635 24.90 8.95 -31.28
C SER A 635 23.89 9.85 -32.00
N LYS A 636 22.64 9.85 -31.53
CA LYS A 636 21.49 10.60 -32.05
C LYS A 636 20.96 10.14 -33.42
N ASP A 637 21.37 8.96 -33.91
CA ASP A 637 20.69 8.38 -35.06
C ASP A 637 19.23 8.08 -34.70
N SER A 638 18.32 8.38 -35.63
CA SER A 638 16.90 8.05 -35.53
C SER A 638 16.51 7.15 -36.70
N ILE A 639 16.12 5.90 -36.41
CA ILE A 639 15.68 4.93 -37.41
C ILE A 639 14.17 5.02 -37.54
N ASN A 640 13.68 5.14 -38.77
CA ASN A 640 12.25 5.10 -39.08
C ASN A 640 11.90 3.84 -39.87
N ILE A 641 11.01 3.02 -39.31
CA ILE A 641 10.49 1.80 -39.92
C ILE A 641 9.14 2.10 -40.57
N PHE A 642 9.10 2.09 -41.90
CA PHE A 642 7.91 2.42 -42.67
C PHE A 642 6.81 1.36 -42.53
N ALA A 643 5.56 1.78 -42.68
CA ALA A 643 4.42 0.88 -42.85
C ALA A 643 4.40 0.33 -44.27
N ILE A 644 3.88 -0.89 -44.46
CA ILE A 644 3.46 -1.34 -45.78
C ILE A 644 2.42 -0.33 -46.31
N PRO A 645 2.64 0.27 -47.50
CA PRO A 645 1.71 1.25 -48.05
C PRO A 645 0.30 0.66 -48.19
N ASN A 646 -0.71 1.41 -47.72
CA ASN A 646 -2.11 0.98 -47.68
C ASN A 646 -2.39 -0.27 -46.81
N TRP A 647 -1.51 -0.59 -45.85
CA TRP A 647 -1.82 -1.60 -44.84
C TRP A 647 -3.05 -1.17 -44.04
N GLN A 648 -4.10 -1.99 -44.09
CA GLN A 648 -5.26 -1.83 -43.24
C GLN A 648 -5.50 -3.15 -42.55
N GLU A 649 -5.33 -3.13 -41.23
CA GLU A 649 -5.57 -4.29 -40.40
C GLU A 649 -7.08 -4.51 -40.32
N ASN A 650 -7.55 -5.64 -40.87
CA ASN A 650 -8.86 -6.21 -40.52
C ASN A 650 -10.08 -5.28 -40.73
N VAL A 651 -10.21 -4.62 -41.88
CA VAL A 651 -11.45 -3.92 -42.25
C VAL A 651 -12.57 -4.96 -42.37
N LYS A 652 -13.58 -4.88 -41.49
CA LYS A 652 -14.65 -5.88 -41.36
C LYS A 652 -16.00 -5.30 -41.72
N VAL A 653 -16.79 -6.08 -42.44
CA VAL A 653 -18.20 -5.79 -42.76
C VAL A 653 -19.06 -6.95 -42.28
N GLU A 654 -20.20 -6.63 -41.69
CA GLU A 654 -21.13 -7.62 -41.16
C GLU A 654 -22.35 -7.77 -42.07
N LEU A 655 -22.64 -9.01 -42.50
CA LEU A 655 -23.86 -9.35 -43.21
C LEU A 655 -24.79 -10.15 -42.30
N LYS A 656 -26.03 -9.68 -42.14
CA LYS A 656 -27.07 -10.31 -41.31
C LYS A 656 -28.38 -10.52 -42.10
N GLY A 657 -29.18 -11.47 -41.63
CA GLY A 657 -30.51 -11.77 -42.17
C GLY A 657 -30.51 -12.74 -43.35
N GLU A 658 -31.39 -12.52 -44.32
CA GLU A 658 -31.68 -13.40 -45.48
C GLU A 658 -30.61 -13.35 -46.60
N VAL A 659 -29.36 -13.51 -46.21
CA VAL A 659 -28.23 -13.80 -47.09
C VAL A 659 -27.87 -15.28 -46.98
N LYS A 660 -27.33 -15.91 -48.03
CA LYS A 660 -27.05 -17.36 -47.98
C LYS A 660 -26.04 -17.73 -46.90
N PHE A 661 -25.01 -16.90 -46.72
CA PHE A 661 -23.99 -17.08 -45.69
C PHE A 661 -23.84 -15.79 -44.86
N PRO A 662 -24.66 -15.57 -43.82
CA PRO A 662 -24.49 -14.45 -42.91
C PRO A 662 -23.19 -14.60 -42.10
N GLY A 663 -22.56 -13.48 -41.74
CA GLY A 663 -21.30 -13.49 -41.01
C GLY A 663 -20.49 -12.21 -41.17
N VAL A 664 -19.30 -12.20 -40.56
CA VAL A 664 -18.34 -11.10 -40.64
C VAL A 664 -17.29 -11.39 -41.69
N TYR A 665 -17.13 -10.48 -42.64
CA TYR A 665 -16.22 -10.62 -43.76
C TYR A 665 -15.13 -9.56 -43.71
N THR A 666 -13.88 -9.98 -43.95
CA THR A 666 -12.78 -9.04 -44.19
C THR A 666 -12.83 -8.55 -45.63
N ILE A 667 -12.68 -7.23 -45.81
CA ILE A 667 -12.74 -6.57 -47.10
C ILE A 667 -11.42 -5.86 -47.45
N ARG A 668 -11.20 -5.64 -48.74
CA ARG A 668 -10.09 -4.84 -49.27
C ARG A 668 -10.53 -3.40 -49.58
N ARG A 669 -9.58 -2.46 -49.61
CA ARG A 669 -9.87 -1.07 -49.98
C ARG A 669 -10.49 -0.99 -51.37
N GLY A 670 -11.66 -0.35 -51.47
CA GLY A 670 -12.39 -0.19 -52.73
C GLY A 670 -13.30 -1.35 -53.10
N GLU A 671 -13.39 -2.39 -52.26
CA GLU A 671 -14.36 -3.48 -52.41
C GLU A 671 -15.80 -2.95 -52.26
N THR A 672 -16.69 -3.44 -53.13
CA THR A 672 -18.08 -2.98 -53.20
C THR A 672 -19.01 -3.94 -52.49
N LEU A 673 -20.20 -3.46 -52.13
CA LEU A 673 -21.24 -4.32 -51.55
C LEU A 673 -21.60 -5.49 -52.49
N THR A 674 -21.65 -5.26 -53.80
CA THR A 674 -21.95 -6.29 -54.80
C THR A 674 -20.94 -7.44 -54.74
N ASN A 675 -19.63 -7.14 -54.72
CA ASN A 675 -18.58 -8.16 -54.61
C ASN A 675 -18.72 -8.98 -53.33
N LEU A 676 -19.05 -8.32 -52.22
CA LEU A 676 -19.22 -8.98 -50.93
C LEU A 676 -20.45 -9.89 -50.92
N ILE A 677 -21.58 -9.47 -51.52
CA ILE A 677 -22.80 -10.28 -51.62
C ILE A 677 -22.57 -11.52 -52.50
N GLU A 678 -21.82 -11.40 -53.59
CA GLU A 678 -21.43 -12.56 -54.41
C GLU A 678 -20.60 -13.57 -53.61
N ARG A 679 -19.63 -13.10 -52.82
CA ARG A 679 -18.83 -13.92 -51.91
C ARG A 679 -19.68 -14.60 -50.84
N ALA A 680 -20.73 -13.92 -50.37
CA ALA A 680 -21.70 -14.47 -49.41
C ALA A 680 -22.73 -15.41 -50.06
N GLY A 681 -22.58 -15.74 -51.35
CA GLY A 681 -23.44 -16.68 -52.08
C GLY A 681 -24.75 -16.08 -52.60
N GLY A 682 -24.95 -14.76 -52.47
CA GLY A 682 -26.19 -14.06 -52.79
C GLY A 682 -27.22 -14.09 -51.65
N PHE A 683 -28.47 -13.79 -51.99
CA PHE A 683 -29.59 -13.76 -51.04
C PHE A 683 -30.34 -15.10 -50.99
N SER A 684 -31.13 -15.30 -49.93
CA SER A 684 -32.11 -16.40 -49.87
C SER A 684 -33.35 -16.09 -50.73
N GLU A 685 -34.20 -17.09 -50.99
CA GLU A 685 -35.47 -16.89 -51.74
C GLU A 685 -36.50 -16.05 -50.95
N PHE A 686 -36.34 -15.98 -49.63
CA PHE A 686 -37.19 -15.25 -48.70
C PHE A 686 -36.67 -13.85 -48.41
N ALA A 687 -35.58 -13.41 -49.03
CA ALA A 687 -35.00 -12.09 -48.82
C ALA A 687 -35.89 -10.96 -49.38
N GLU A 688 -36.11 -9.92 -48.58
CA GLU A 688 -36.74 -8.68 -49.03
C GLU A 688 -35.69 -7.59 -49.27
N LEU A 689 -35.30 -7.43 -50.52
CA LEU A 689 -34.24 -6.49 -50.90
C LEU A 689 -34.66 -5.03 -50.71
N ASN A 690 -35.95 -4.71 -50.85
CA ASN A 690 -36.45 -3.35 -50.67
C ASN A 690 -36.60 -2.94 -49.20
N ALA A 691 -36.32 -3.84 -48.26
CA ALA A 691 -36.39 -3.61 -46.82
C ALA A 691 -35.02 -3.68 -46.13
N ALA A 692 -33.94 -3.75 -46.91
CA ALA A 692 -32.59 -3.86 -46.37
C ALA A 692 -32.18 -2.60 -45.58
N VAL A 693 -31.47 -2.82 -44.49
CA VAL A 693 -30.95 -1.78 -43.60
C VAL A 693 -29.44 -1.79 -43.68
N PHE A 694 -28.86 -0.66 -44.07
CA PHE A 694 -27.42 -0.46 -44.09
C PHE A 694 -27.03 0.55 -43.01
N THR A 695 -26.02 0.23 -42.21
CA THR A 695 -25.47 1.14 -41.21
C THR A 695 -23.98 1.34 -41.39
N ARG A 696 -23.52 2.54 -41.04
CA ARG A 696 -22.13 2.97 -41.18
C ARG A 696 -21.66 3.74 -39.96
N GLU A 697 -20.53 3.34 -39.41
CA GLU A 697 -20.00 3.93 -38.18
C GLU A 697 -19.65 5.43 -38.32
N ALA A 698 -19.12 5.84 -39.47
CA ALA A 698 -18.80 7.25 -39.72
C ALA A 698 -20.04 8.14 -39.66
N ILE A 699 -21.17 7.68 -40.22
CA ILE A 699 -22.45 8.39 -40.18
C ILE A 699 -22.98 8.41 -38.76
N ARG A 700 -22.92 7.27 -38.04
CA ARG A 700 -23.30 7.17 -36.63
C ARG A 700 -22.60 8.22 -35.76
N LYS A 701 -21.28 8.39 -35.94
CA LYS A 701 -20.47 9.38 -35.21
C LYS A 701 -20.92 10.81 -35.50
N GLN A 702 -21.22 11.11 -36.76
CA GLN A 702 -21.70 12.43 -37.17
C GLN A 702 -23.10 12.73 -36.61
N GLU A 703 -24.03 11.78 -36.68
CA GLU A 703 -25.36 11.88 -36.08
C GLU A 703 -25.27 12.10 -34.58
N GLN A 704 -24.41 11.35 -33.87
CA GLN A 704 -24.23 11.52 -32.42
C GLN A 704 -23.75 12.92 -32.07
N GLN A 705 -22.79 13.47 -32.84
CA GLN A 705 -22.33 14.85 -32.64
C GLN A 705 -23.44 15.87 -32.88
N GLN A 706 -24.31 15.65 -33.87
CA GLN A 706 -25.46 16.52 -34.11
C GLN A 706 -26.48 16.45 -32.97
N LEU A 707 -26.78 15.25 -32.46
CA LEU A 707 -27.64 15.05 -31.29
C LEU A 707 -27.09 15.74 -30.04
N THR A 708 -25.78 15.63 -29.79
CA THR A 708 -25.14 16.34 -28.67
C THR A 708 -25.29 17.84 -28.82
N LYS A 709 -25.00 18.42 -29.99
CA LYS A 709 -25.15 19.86 -30.24
C LYS A 709 -26.59 20.34 -30.05
N LEU A 710 -27.56 19.58 -30.57
CA LEU A 710 -28.98 19.88 -30.41
C LEU A 710 -29.41 19.84 -28.94
N SER A 711 -28.95 18.84 -28.17
CA SER A 711 -29.23 18.73 -26.74
C SER A 711 -28.70 19.94 -25.95
N GLU A 712 -27.51 20.43 -26.31
CA GLU A 712 -26.92 21.61 -25.68
C GLU A 712 -27.65 22.90 -26.07
N GLU A 713 -28.12 23.00 -27.30
CA GLU A 713 -28.92 24.15 -27.77
C GLU A 713 -30.27 24.20 -27.06
N LEU A 714 -30.98 23.06 -26.98
CA LEU A 714 -32.22 22.93 -26.23
C LEU A 714 -32.01 23.22 -24.73
N ARG A 715 -30.89 22.76 -24.14
CA ARG A 715 -30.48 23.12 -22.76
C ARG A 715 -30.42 24.63 -22.57
N ARG A 716 -29.74 25.33 -23.48
CA ARG A 716 -29.59 26.78 -23.43
C ARG A 716 -30.93 27.51 -23.58
N GLU A 717 -31.78 27.06 -24.50
CA GLU A 717 -33.08 27.66 -24.75
C GLU A 717 -34.07 27.45 -23.60
N ILE A 718 -34.08 26.26 -22.98
CA ILE A 718 -34.86 25.99 -21.76
C ILE A 718 -34.35 26.86 -20.61
N ALA A 719 -33.03 26.96 -20.43
CA ALA A 719 -32.44 27.79 -19.39
C ALA A 719 -32.81 29.27 -19.56
N SER A 720 -32.75 29.83 -20.78
CA SER A 720 -33.11 31.23 -21.03
C SER A 720 -34.61 31.49 -20.86
N LYS A 721 -35.48 30.63 -21.39
CA LYS A 721 -36.94 30.76 -21.24
C LYS A 721 -37.42 30.53 -19.79
N SER A 722 -36.71 29.69 -19.02
CA SER A 722 -36.99 29.50 -17.59
C SER A 722 -36.67 30.76 -16.75
N PHE A 723 -35.70 31.56 -17.20
CA PHE A 723 -35.34 32.82 -16.56
C PHE A 723 -36.33 33.96 -16.85
N GLU A 724 -36.91 33.99 -18.06
CA GLU A 724 -37.92 34.98 -18.46
C GLU A 724 -39.27 34.80 -17.75
N ASN A 725 -39.67 33.56 -17.45
CA ASN A 725 -40.97 33.24 -16.84
C ASN A 725 -40.95 33.13 -15.29
N SER A 726 -39.83 33.42 -14.62
CA SER A 726 -39.72 33.32 -13.16
C SER A 726 -40.47 34.44 -12.39
N ALA A 727 -41.16 35.35 -13.07
CA ALA A 727 -41.94 36.43 -12.47
C ALA A 727 -43.41 36.06 -12.15
N ASN A 728 -43.94 34.92 -12.64
CA ASN A 728 -45.31 34.48 -12.35
C ASN A 728 -45.38 33.00 -11.95
N ASN A 729 -45.65 32.75 -10.65
CA ASN A 729 -45.76 31.44 -10.00
C ASN A 729 -46.82 30.50 -10.61
N LYS A 730 -46.48 29.73 -11.66
CA LYS A 730 -47.15 28.45 -12.00
C LYS A 730 -46.15 27.47 -12.59
N THR A 731 -45.64 26.55 -11.76
CA THR A 731 -44.56 25.61 -12.14
C THR A 731 -45.02 24.15 -11.98
N PRO A 732 -45.28 23.46 -13.11
CA PRO A 732 -44.95 22.05 -13.24
C PRO A 732 -44.06 21.72 -14.47
N ALA A 733 -43.73 22.68 -15.34
CA ALA A 733 -43.15 22.41 -16.66
C ALA A 733 -41.62 22.12 -16.69
N TYR A 734 -40.85 22.55 -15.69
CA TYR A 734 -39.37 22.47 -15.74
C TYR A 734 -38.83 21.03 -15.53
N SER A 735 -39.48 20.24 -14.68
CA SER A 735 -39.09 18.85 -14.44
C SER A 735 -39.42 17.92 -15.61
N GLU A 736 -40.46 18.23 -16.38
CA GLU A 736 -40.81 17.49 -17.61
C GLU A 736 -39.85 17.83 -18.76
N MET A 737 -39.44 19.10 -18.88
CA MET A 737 -38.44 19.54 -19.86
C MET A 737 -37.04 18.97 -19.61
N THR A 738 -36.63 18.86 -18.35
CA THR A 738 -35.33 18.25 -17.98
C THR A 738 -35.32 16.74 -18.23
N LYS A 739 -36.44 16.04 -17.99
CA LYS A 739 -36.56 14.62 -18.37
C LYS A 739 -36.49 14.40 -19.87
N LEU A 740 -37.22 15.18 -20.67
CA LEU A 740 -37.18 15.11 -22.13
C LEU A 740 -35.76 15.35 -22.66
N LEU A 741 -35.04 16.27 -22.04
CA LEU A 741 -33.67 16.60 -22.40
C LEU A 741 -32.67 15.49 -22.05
N ASP A 742 -32.87 14.79 -20.93
CA ASP A 742 -32.12 13.59 -20.59
C ASP A 742 -32.48 12.43 -21.54
N ASP A 743 -33.74 12.28 -21.92
CA ASP A 743 -34.16 11.28 -22.90
C ASP A 743 -33.49 11.51 -24.26
N ILE A 744 -33.40 12.76 -24.75
CA ILE A 744 -32.68 13.12 -25.99
C ILE A 744 -31.16 12.88 -25.85
N ALA A 745 -30.58 13.23 -24.70
CA ALA A 745 -29.14 13.05 -24.45
C ALA A 745 -28.72 11.56 -24.42
N ASN A 746 -29.67 10.67 -24.07
CA ASN A 746 -29.44 9.23 -23.97
C ASN A 746 -29.78 8.45 -25.25
N VAL A 747 -30.26 9.10 -26.32
CA VAL A 747 -30.49 8.42 -27.61
C VAL A 747 -29.15 8.08 -28.27
N GLU A 748 -28.97 6.80 -28.60
CA GLU A 748 -27.83 6.34 -29.39
C GLU A 748 -28.10 6.52 -30.89
N ALA A 749 -27.18 7.18 -31.58
CA ALA A 749 -27.21 7.26 -33.04
C ALA A 749 -27.01 5.86 -33.66
N VAL A 750 -27.72 5.60 -34.76
CA VAL A 750 -27.70 4.30 -35.47
C VAL A 750 -26.79 4.34 -36.69
N GLY A 751 -26.61 5.51 -37.33
CA GLY A 751 -25.78 5.67 -38.53
C GLY A 751 -26.38 5.03 -39.76
N ARG A 752 -27.70 5.13 -39.93
CA ARG A 752 -28.43 4.46 -41.02
C ARG A 752 -28.19 5.19 -42.35
N LEU A 753 -27.74 4.45 -43.36
CA LEU A 753 -27.65 4.94 -44.73
C LEU A 753 -28.77 4.32 -45.56
N VAL A 754 -29.64 5.17 -46.11
CA VAL A 754 -30.69 4.71 -47.03
C VAL A 754 -30.04 4.30 -48.35
N ILE A 755 -30.25 3.04 -48.74
CA ILE A 755 -29.71 2.46 -49.98
C ILE A 755 -30.82 1.83 -50.82
N ASP A 756 -30.61 1.78 -52.13
CA ASP A 756 -31.42 0.98 -53.05
C ASP A 756 -30.66 -0.32 -53.36
N LEU A 757 -30.88 -1.34 -52.53
CA LEU A 757 -30.18 -2.62 -52.66
C LEU A 757 -30.45 -3.31 -54.01
N PRO A 758 -31.69 -3.34 -54.57
CA PRO A 758 -31.93 -3.87 -55.91
C PRO A 758 -31.08 -3.22 -57.01
N LEU A 759 -30.90 -1.90 -56.98
CA LEU A 759 -30.04 -1.20 -57.96
C LEU A 759 -28.55 -1.52 -57.76
N ILE A 760 -28.11 -1.67 -56.50
CA ILE A 760 -26.72 -2.02 -56.17
C ILE A 760 -26.36 -3.44 -56.62
N VAL A 761 -27.26 -4.40 -56.40
CA VAL A 761 -27.06 -5.80 -56.79
C VAL A 761 -27.07 -5.95 -58.33
N LYS A 762 -27.89 -5.17 -59.03
CA LYS A 762 -27.88 -5.09 -60.51
C LYS A 762 -26.72 -4.26 -61.07
N ASN A 763 -25.79 -3.82 -60.21
CA ASN A 763 -24.63 -3.00 -60.54
C ASN A 763 -24.98 -1.68 -61.26
N LYS A 764 -26.19 -1.15 -61.05
CA LYS A 764 -26.63 0.16 -61.57
C LYS A 764 -26.24 1.31 -60.63
N GLN A 765 -25.94 1.00 -59.37
CA GLN A 765 -25.43 1.93 -58.37
C GLN A 765 -24.26 1.28 -57.61
N ARG A 766 -23.16 2.03 -57.43
CA ARG A 766 -21.96 1.51 -56.76
C ARG A 766 -21.88 1.98 -55.31
N LEU A 767 -21.79 1.05 -54.37
CA LEU A 767 -21.55 1.32 -52.96
C LEU A 767 -20.21 0.71 -52.52
N ILE A 768 -19.27 1.57 -52.13
CA ILE A 768 -17.96 1.17 -51.59
C ILE A 768 -18.09 0.96 -50.08
N LEU A 769 -17.57 -0.16 -49.61
CA LEU A 769 -17.63 -0.55 -48.20
C LEU A 769 -16.51 0.10 -47.38
N GLN A 770 -16.79 0.29 -46.09
CA GLN A 770 -15.91 0.85 -45.07
C GLN A 770 -15.86 -0.07 -43.86
N ASP A 771 -14.87 0.13 -42.99
CA ASP A 771 -14.78 -0.62 -41.73
C ASP A 771 -16.01 -0.41 -40.86
N GLY A 772 -16.54 -1.50 -40.32
CA GLY A 772 -17.72 -1.48 -39.46
C GLY A 772 -19.06 -1.29 -40.19
N ASP A 773 -19.07 -1.28 -41.52
CA ASP A 773 -20.33 -1.28 -42.28
C ASP A 773 -21.13 -2.56 -41.96
N LYS A 774 -22.46 -2.43 -41.88
CA LYS A 774 -23.36 -3.56 -41.66
C LYS A 774 -24.51 -3.53 -42.65
N LEU A 775 -24.82 -4.69 -43.23
CA LEU A 775 -26.03 -4.89 -44.02
C LEU A 775 -26.91 -5.92 -43.32
N TYR A 776 -28.14 -5.53 -43.01
CA TYR A 776 -29.20 -6.42 -42.57
C TYR A 776 -30.26 -6.55 -43.66
N VAL A 777 -30.54 -7.77 -44.10
CA VAL A 777 -31.59 -8.05 -45.09
C VAL A 777 -32.70 -8.84 -44.41
N PRO A 778 -33.89 -8.28 -44.18
CA PRO A 778 -34.98 -8.99 -43.53
C PRO A 778 -35.66 -9.99 -44.48
N SER A 779 -36.47 -10.88 -43.91
CA SER A 779 -37.36 -11.75 -44.66
C SER A 779 -38.57 -10.99 -45.23
N LYS A 780 -39.13 -11.51 -46.33
CA LYS A 780 -40.36 -11.01 -46.96
C LYS A 780 -41.49 -10.91 -45.94
N ARG A 781 -42.17 -9.77 -45.98
CA ARG A 781 -43.34 -9.48 -45.16
C ARG A 781 -44.50 -9.29 -46.10
N ASP A 782 -45.65 -9.86 -45.74
CA ASP A 782 -46.86 -9.75 -46.53
C ASP A 782 -47.86 -8.80 -45.86
N SER A 783 -47.41 -7.90 -44.98
CA SER A 783 -48.28 -7.04 -44.17
C SER A 783 -47.94 -5.56 -44.28
N ILE A 784 -48.95 -4.71 -44.16
CA ILE A 784 -48.82 -3.26 -43.93
C ILE A 784 -49.22 -2.96 -42.49
N SER A 785 -48.42 -2.16 -41.80
CA SER A 785 -48.74 -1.73 -40.43
C SER A 785 -49.38 -0.35 -40.44
N VAL A 786 -50.47 -0.17 -39.69
CA VAL A 786 -51.12 1.13 -39.49
C VAL A 786 -50.98 1.52 -38.03
N ILE A 787 -50.30 2.64 -37.77
CA ILE A 787 -49.99 3.10 -36.41
C ILE A 787 -50.34 4.57 -36.21
N GLY A 788 -50.53 4.97 -34.95
CA GLY A 788 -50.84 6.35 -34.56
C GLY A 788 -52.32 6.56 -34.22
N GLU A 789 -52.91 7.67 -34.66
CA GLU A 789 -54.27 8.10 -34.30
C GLU A 789 -55.38 7.43 -35.11
N VAL A 790 -55.33 6.10 -35.17
CA VAL A 790 -56.40 5.24 -35.68
C VAL A 790 -57.14 4.56 -34.54
N ASN A 791 -58.38 4.14 -34.76
CA ASN A 791 -59.18 3.47 -33.74
C ASN A 791 -58.51 2.17 -33.24
N TYR A 792 -57.95 1.37 -34.15
CA TYR A 792 -57.17 0.17 -33.82
C TYR A 792 -55.84 0.13 -34.59
N ALA A 793 -54.73 0.43 -33.92
CA ALA A 793 -53.39 0.30 -34.50
C ALA A 793 -53.04 -1.19 -34.64
N THR A 794 -52.92 -1.68 -35.86
CA THR A 794 -52.69 -3.10 -36.17
C THR A 794 -51.99 -3.28 -37.51
N SER A 795 -51.62 -4.52 -37.84
CA SER A 795 -51.08 -4.88 -39.15
C SER A 795 -52.10 -5.66 -39.96
N HIS A 796 -52.22 -5.30 -41.23
CA HIS A 796 -53.13 -5.93 -42.19
C HIS A 796 -52.35 -6.65 -43.27
N LEU A 797 -52.93 -7.70 -43.85
CA LEU A 797 -52.35 -8.36 -45.01
C LEU A 797 -52.30 -7.37 -46.19
N TYR A 798 -51.13 -7.27 -46.81
CA TYR A 798 -50.92 -6.49 -48.02
C TYR A 798 -51.76 -7.04 -49.16
N LYS A 799 -52.45 -6.15 -49.86
CA LYS A 799 -53.27 -6.44 -51.03
C LYS A 799 -52.98 -5.35 -52.05
N ASP A 800 -52.60 -5.79 -53.23
CA ASP A 800 -52.35 -4.89 -54.35
C ASP A 800 -53.63 -4.15 -54.74
N GLY A 801 -53.53 -2.86 -55.10
CA GLY A 801 -54.67 -2.04 -55.45
C GLY A 801 -55.38 -1.31 -54.28
N ILE A 802 -55.05 -1.61 -53.02
CA ILE A 802 -55.66 -0.98 -51.84
C ILE A 802 -54.94 0.34 -51.47
N SER A 803 -55.70 1.39 -51.21
CA SER A 803 -55.16 2.72 -50.89
C SER A 803 -54.79 2.88 -49.41
N VAL A 804 -54.09 3.98 -49.09
CA VAL A 804 -53.73 4.34 -47.71
C VAL A 804 -54.99 4.51 -46.85
N ASP A 805 -56.01 5.17 -47.38
CA ASP A 805 -57.26 5.46 -46.67
C ASP A 805 -58.05 4.17 -46.39
N ASP A 806 -58.09 3.24 -47.36
CA ASP A 806 -58.73 1.94 -47.17
C ASP A 806 -58.08 1.15 -46.02
N TYR A 807 -56.75 1.20 -45.88
CA TYR A 807 -56.05 0.55 -44.77
C TYR A 807 -56.32 1.22 -43.42
N ILE A 808 -56.52 2.54 -43.41
CA ILE A 808 -56.95 3.29 -42.22
C ILE A 808 -58.39 2.89 -41.84
N ASP A 809 -59.28 2.73 -42.80
CA ASP A 809 -60.66 2.27 -42.58
C ASP A 809 -60.72 0.82 -42.09
N LEU A 810 -59.90 -0.07 -42.66
CA LEU A 810 -59.70 -1.43 -42.14
C LEU A 810 -59.19 -1.44 -40.68
N SER A 811 -58.53 -0.35 -40.26
CA SER A 811 -58.07 -0.13 -38.88
C SER A 811 -59.13 0.57 -38.00
N GLY A 812 -60.38 0.61 -38.48
CA GLY A 812 -61.53 1.21 -37.79
C GLY A 812 -61.67 2.72 -38.00
N GLY A 813 -60.93 3.32 -38.94
CA GLY A 813 -60.95 4.75 -39.23
C GLY A 813 -60.09 5.58 -38.27
N LEU A 814 -60.02 6.88 -38.56
CA LEU A 814 -59.27 7.86 -37.78
C LEU A 814 -59.94 8.16 -36.43
N LYS A 815 -59.14 8.46 -35.40
CA LYS A 815 -59.63 9.06 -34.14
C LYS A 815 -59.91 10.54 -34.35
N GLN A 816 -60.79 11.12 -33.53
CA GLN A 816 -61.15 12.54 -33.60
C GLN A 816 -59.97 13.51 -33.51
N ARG A 817 -58.86 13.06 -32.91
CA ARG A 817 -57.62 13.84 -32.72
C ARG A 817 -56.55 13.53 -33.78
N ALA A 818 -56.88 12.86 -34.88
CA ALA A 818 -55.93 12.53 -35.94
C ALA A 818 -55.71 13.69 -36.90
N ALA A 819 -54.47 13.90 -37.35
CA ALA A 819 -54.15 14.86 -38.40
C ALA A 819 -54.24 14.19 -39.78
N GLU A 820 -55.44 14.16 -40.35
CA GLU A 820 -55.73 13.53 -41.64
C GLU A 820 -54.83 14.07 -42.77
N GLU A 821 -54.59 15.38 -42.82
CA GLU A 821 -53.76 16.00 -43.87
C GLU A 821 -52.25 15.73 -43.73
N ARG A 822 -51.81 15.04 -42.66
CA ARG A 822 -50.39 14.80 -42.36
C ARG A 822 -50.02 13.32 -42.28
N VAL A 823 -50.87 12.43 -42.80
CA VAL A 823 -50.52 11.01 -42.90
C VAL A 823 -49.28 10.83 -43.77
N TYR A 824 -48.35 9.98 -43.35
CA TYR A 824 -47.14 9.65 -44.12
C TYR A 824 -46.83 8.16 -44.05
N ILE A 825 -46.12 7.67 -45.06
CA ILE A 825 -45.73 6.27 -45.21
C ILE A 825 -44.25 6.16 -44.94
N ILE A 826 -43.89 5.30 -43.98
CA ILE A 826 -42.53 4.84 -43.80
C ILE A 826 -42.38 3.57 -44.64
N LYS A 827 -41.56 3.65 -45.69
CA LYS A 827 -41.22 2.49 -46.52
C LYS A 827 -40.42 1.47 -45.73
N ALA A 828 -40.45 0.21 -46.16
CA ALA A 828 -39.69 -0.85 -45.52
C ALA A 828 -38.17 -0.56 -45.42
N ASN A 829 -37.56 0.10 -46.41
CA ASN A 829 -36.16 0.57 -46.36
C ASN A 829 -35.94 1.81 -45.46
N GLY A 830 -36.99 2.32 -44.79
CA GLY A 830 -36.96 3.47 -43.88
C GLY A 830 -37.07 4.83 -44.56
N SER A 831 -37.22 4.89 -45.88
CA SER A 831 -37.53 6.15 -46.57
C SER A 831 -38.95 6.61 -46.27
N VAL A 832 -39.19 7.92 -46.20
CA VAL A 832 -40.52 8.48 -45.91
C VAL A 832 -41.14 9.03 -47.19
N LYS A 833 -42.40 8.69 -47.45
CA LYS A 833 -43.21 9.25 -48.54
C LYS A 833 -44.48 9.88 -47.98
N ILE A 834 -44.82 11.06 -48.47
CA ILE A 834 -46.08 11.74 -48.15
C ILE A 834 -47.05 11.46 -49.32
N PRO A 835 -48.24 10.89 -49.08
CA PRO A 835 -49.27 10.77 -50.11
C PRO A 835 -49.66 12.18 -50.61
N GLY A 836 -49.73 12.37 -51.92
CA GLY A 836 -50.00 13.69 -52.50
C GLY A 836 -51.46 14.11 -52.31
N ASN A 837 -51.68 15.26 -51.68
CA ASN A 837 -53.00 15.90 -51.60
C ASN A 837 -53.29 16.61 -52.93
N GLY A 838 -54.09 16.02 -53.81
CA GLY A 838 -54.35 16.63 -55.11
C GLY A 838 -55.54 16.11 -55.90
N SER A 839 -56.69 16.78 -55.71
CA SER A 839 -57.73 17.04 -56.71
C SER A 839 -58.62 15.87 -57.20
N TRP A 840 -59.91 16.17 -57.34
CA TRP A 840 -61.06 15.39 -57.81
C TRP A 840 -60.94 14.60 -59.14
N PHE A 841 -59.74 14.47 -59.73
CA PHE A 841 -59.45 13.67 -60.92
C PHE A 841 -58.14 12.86 -60.85
N ALA A 842 -57.58 12.62 -59.67
CA ALA A 842 -56.38 11.79 -59.55
C ALA A 842 -56.70 10.29 -59.75
N VAL A 843 -56.10 9.73 -60.79
CA VAL A 843 -56.04 8.28 -61.06
C VAL A 843 -55.41 7.57 -59.85
N ASN A 844 -56.03 6.48 -59.40
CA ASN A 844 -55.66 5.59 -58.29
C ASN A 844 -54.18 5.69 -57.84
N ASN A 845 -53.96 6.19 -56.62
CA ASN A 845 -52.68 6.14 -55.90
C ASN A 845 -52.33 4.73 -55.38
N SER A 846 -52.82 3.66 -56.02
CA SER A 846 -52.64 2.27 -55.56
C SER A 846 -51.19 1.80 -55.59
N ASP A 847 -50.34 2.38 -56.44
CA ASP A 847 -48.91 2.01 -56.58
C ASP A 847 -48.02 2.62 -55.48
N LEU A 848 -48.60 3.33 -54.50
CA LEU A 848 -47.84 4.01 -53.47
C LEU A 848 -47.44 3.09 -52.32
N LEU A 849 -48.09 1.94 -52.13
CA LEU A 849 -47.88 1.02 -51.00
C LEU A 849 -47.22 -0.29 -51.42
N SER A 850 -46.33 -0.80 -50.57
CA SER A 850 -45.65 -2.07 -50.75
C SER A 850 -45.72 -2.87 -49.45
N ALA A 851 -45.64 -4.19 -49.55
CA ALA A 851 -45.63 -5.04 -48.37
C ALA A 851 -44.44 -4.69 -47.46
N GLY A 852 -44.68 -4.60 -46.15
CA GLY A 852 -43.72 -4.14 -45.15
C GLY A 852 -43.71 -2.63 -44.89
N ASP A 853 -44.50 -1.84 -45.62
CA ASP A 853 -44.66 -0.41 -45.36
C ASP A 853 -45.50 -0.14 -44.10
N THR A 854 -45.24 1.01 -43.46
CA THR A 854 -45.99 1.48 -42.29
C THR A 854 -46.68 2.79 -42.61
N ILE A 855 -48.00 2.83 -42.45
CA ILE A 855 -48.82 4.04 -42.51
C ILE A 855 -48.82 4.66 -41.11
N VAL A 856 -48.35 5.90 -41.00
CA VAL A 856 -48.30 6.64 -39.75
C VAL A 856 -49.33 7.76 -39.80
N VAL A 857 -50.29 7.70 -38.88
CA VAL A 857 -51.32 8.72 -38.67
C VAL A 857 -50.93 9.57 -37.47
N PRO A 858 -50.38 10.78 -37.67
CA PRO A 858 -49.97 11.62 -36.56
C PRO A 858 -51.16 12.25 -35.84
N LEU A 859 -50.90 12.74 -34.62
CA LEU A 859 -51.83 13.54 -33.84
C LEU A 859 -52.05 14.92 -34.46
N ASP A 860 -53.29 15.42 -34.41
CA ASP A 860 -53.63 16.79 -34.75
C ASP A 860 -53.16 17.74 -33.64
N SER A 861 -52.32 18.69 -34.06
CA SER A 861 -51.68 19.65 -33.17
C SER A 861 -52.60 20.84 -32.85
N GLY A 862 -53.76 20.97 -33.51
CA GLY A 862 -54.71 22.07 -33.30
C GLY A 862 -55.47 22.07 -31.97
N TYR A 863 -55.40 20.99 -31.17
CA TYR A 863 -56.22 20.81 -29.96
C TYR A 863 -55.43 20.74 -28.63
N MET A 864 -54.13 21.09 -28.62
CA MET A 864 -53.26 20.95 -27.44
C MET A 864 -52.40 22.20 -27.18
N ASN A 865 -52.08 22.48 -25.91
CA ASN A 865 -51.13 23.51 -25.51
C ASN A 865 -49.71 23.13 -25.98
N ASP A 866 -48.88 24.08 -26.37
CA ASP A 866 -47.54 23.82 -26.93
C ASP A 866 -46.69 22.87 -26.05
N LEU A 867 -46.83 22.97 -24.72
CA LEU A 867 -46.15 22.10 -23.74
C LEU A 867 -46.64 20.64 -23.72
N THR A 868 -47.94 20.38 -23.92
CA THR A 868 -48.48 19.01 -23.98
C THR A 868 -48.25 18.36 -25.35
N LEU A 869 -48.04 19.16 -26.40
CA LEU A 869 -47.58 18.70 -27.71
C LEU A 869 -46.18 18.05 -27.63
N TRP A 870 -45.26 18.70 -26.91
CA TRP A 870 -43.88 18.24 -26.75
C TRP A 870 -43.74 16.94 -25.94
N SER A 871 -44.50 16.78 -24.84
CA SER A 871 -44.45 15.54 -24.05
C SER A 871 -45.02 14.32 -24.80
N THR A 872 -46.09 14.53 -25.59
CA THR A 872 -46.71 13.48 -26.39
C THR A 872 -45.85 13.10 -27.60
N ALA A 873 -45.22 14.07 -28.27
CA ALA A 873 -44.28 13.83 -29.38
C ALA A 873 -43.05 13.03 -28.91
N THR A 874 -42.54 13.29 -27.71
CA THR A 874 -41.40 12.57 -27.13
C THR A 874 -41.75 11.12 -26.83
N GLN A 875 -42.97 10.86 -26.35
CA GLN A 875 -43.44 9.49 -26.10
C GLN A 875 -43.58 8.66 -27.38
N ILE A 876 -43.99 9.30 -28.49
CA ILE A 876 -44.04 8.68 -29.83
C ILE A 876 -42.62 8.42 -30.37
N VAL A 877 -41.72 9.40 -30.26
CA VAL A 877 -40.30 9.25 -30.65
C VAL A 877 -39.61 8.16 -29.82
N TYR A 878 -39.91 8.07 -28.52
CA TYR A 878 -39.43 7.00 -27.65
C TYR A 878 -39.97 5.63 -28.06
N GLN A 879 -41.27 5.50 -28.37
CA GLN A 879 -41.86 4.25 -28.86
C GLN A 879 -41.30 3.84 -30.23
N MET A 880 -41.00 4.80 -31.11
CA MET A 880 -40.27 4.55 -32.36
C MET A 880 -38.83 4.12 -32.07
N GLY A 881 -38.16 4.73 -31.09
CA GLY A 881 -36.81 4.36 -30.63
C GLY A 881 -36.74 2.95 -30.05
N VAL A 882 -37.73 2.52 -29.26
CA VAL A 882 -37.84 1.16 -28.71
C VAL A 882 -38.15 0.14 -29.81
N ALA A 883 -38.95 0.48 -30.82
CA ALA A 883 -39.19 -0.37 -31.99
C ALA A 883 -37.95 -0.53 -32.88
N VAL A 884 -37.11 0.51 -32.99
CA VAL A 884 -35.82 0.46 -33.68
C VAL A 884 -34.75 -0.26 -32.84
N ALA A 885 -34.77 -0.15 -31.51
CA ALA A 885 -33.89 -0.90 -30.61
C ALA A 885 -34.19 -2.41 -30.59
N ALA A 886 -35.45 -2.80 -30.82
CA ALA A 886 -35.82 -4.20 -31.06
C ALA A 886 -35.25 -4.77 -32.39
N ILE A 887 -34.83 -3.89 -33.31
CA ILE A 887 -34.13 -4.26 -34.55
C ILE A 887 -32.61 -4.28 -34.34
N SER A 888 -32.07 -3.51 -33.40
CA SER A 888 -30.64 -3.54 -33.05
C SER A 888 -30.25 -4.67 -32.10
N SER A 889 -31.22 -5.29 -31.41
CA SER A 889 -31.03 -6.46 -30.54
C SER A 889 -31.19 -7.83 -31.23
N ILE A 890 -31.28 -7.86 -32.56
CA ILE A 890 -31.27 -9.07 -33.42
C ILE A 890 -29.95 -9.20 -34.20
#